data_AF-A0A6A6GUH6-F1
#
_entry.id   AF-A0A6A6GUH6-F1
#
_cell.length_a   1.000
_cell.length_b   1.000
_cell.length_c   1.000
_cell.angle_alpha   90.00
_cell.angle_beta   90.00
_cell.angle_gamma   90.00
#
_symmetry.space_group_name_H-M   'P 1'
#
loop_
_entity.id
_entity.type
_entity.pdbx_description
1 polymer ?
#
loop_
_entity_poly.entity_id
_entity_poly.type
_entity_poly.pdbx_seq_one_letter_code
_entity_poly.pdbx_strand_id
1 'polypeptide(L)'
;MPSVAADPDYNDEHGILMKWQEAQGKCLHDLRPNEKEALENLKGPEDLINDLHRRQREYSDNTLRNLLGQIFPILNLLQTLSHIFLTSIISRPVEMALLWGLLHLVIKSSLLSKEILEKMVEILDKIRKELALFGNCAPYLNNPYLNNRTELQHSLVDMFVALINFWTQAMRYLRKSSAERFLLDTWPKLNAKFEEALKEINSAVEHVHKLASVGKLPSDERFSAASLFTTSDDNGAALPCFEMPPRNKYFVGRERTLLQMDEFLDPELCNNDLSSYIICGLGGVGKSSLALTYATNSQDSTRYDAIFWIKAQTSPDIRDSFSRMALRLELAQAGPNFDIDNNIVLFKNWLAKSAKRWLLVYDNVEDISLLSGFLPSSNGSIVITTRYENVASRRFGRTLRLELGPLAWTDGMQLFRSLRSSFDAEAQLDDEPEEAKEILHELGGLPLGIELYSAYIGFRHYTLRQFLNKQDKVARQVLKTDAATETSHSLASVWEMHFEAIMNSNASQLLGVMSLISPDDIPVELFQPTDENVVTSFTSFCVDEDDLEDAIDLLMKNALIKRNGDRISLHRLVQKAFRHSPSGLSSPRFQSAFEATVLLVRDRFPSTLRGQSLVDHGQDASLYLPHILALSKVWQSSQETKQPLQSCEAFVELLHDSSWYQFEIGTFDECLIQLEVAERACKDKQSMLCGRLYNTRACLCHELNNNPGCKEACKKCLAIYENLPDSTPDLSVHLANAKSNFGNAMAAECRWDEALSLYRLAEQERLQLGPSGAYYLGLSYLSIGRVYFFQGQLSEAEEFYQKTRRLYTEHGYEKSFLMASLLLAEGNVAAARGNWGLAREKYRDDIETMKDFSPLKLSLATSNYRLGRAEAHLGHFDVAMECFDKGLAIAAHHNHQGDVARILRQRALTLRKKGSISEEERNSAETDLLSASLLRMKVSADVNWFKTPAKDEDDAYDRLVCCSFW
;
A
#
# COMPACT_ATOMS: atom_id res chain seq x y z
N MET A 1 -37.63 -43.41 -3.41
CA MET A 1 -36.34 -42.81 -2.99
C MET A 1 -35.70 -42.16 -4.20
N PRO A 2 -35.62 -40.82 -4.25
CA PRO A 2 -34.55 -40.13 -4.94
C PRO A 2 -33.43 -39.80 -3.94
N SER A 3 -32.18 -40.03 -4.35
CA SER A 3 -30.98 -39.67 -3.58
C SER A 3 -30.88 -38.14 -3.46
N VAL A 4 -30.97 -37.63 -2.24
CA VAL A 4 -30.56 -36.27 -1.91
C VAL A 4 -29.06 -36.20 -2.19
N ALA A 5 -28.66 -35.38 -3.16
CA ALA A 5 -27.28 -34.98 -3.30
C ALA A 5 -26.89 -34.25 -2.01
N ALA A 6 -25.94 -34.82 -1.26
CA ALA A 6 -25.42 -34.19 -0.05
C ALA A 6 -24.79 -32.85 -0.42
N ASP A 7 -25.24 -31.79 0.24
CA ASP A 7 -24.64 -30.47 0.19
C ASP A 7 -23.17 -30.59 0.65
N PRO A 8 -22.16 -30.16 -0.15
CA PRO A 8 -20.75 -30.28 0.22
C PRO A 8 -20.42 -29.66 1.58
N ASP A 9 -21.09 -28.55 1.94
CA ASP A 9 -20.90 -27.86 3.23
C ASP A 9 -21.41 -28.69 4.42
N TYR A 10 -22.40 -29.59 4.22
CA TYR A 10 -22.96 -30.40 5.30
C TYR A 10 -22.00 -31.51 5.80
N ASN A 11 -21.12 -32.01 4.93
CA ASN A 11 -20.14 -33.05 5.29
C ASN A 11 -18.92 -32.50 6.06
N ASP A 12 -18.53 -31.26 5.80
CA ASP A 12 -17.35 -30.64 6.43
C ASP A 12 -17.65 -30.05 7.82
N GLU A 13 -18.84 -29.46 8.03
CA GLU A 13 -19.29 -29.05 9.37
C GLU A 13 -19.42 -30.24 10.34
N HIS A 14 -19.81 -31.41 9.82
CA HIS A 14 -19.85 -32.64 10.60
C HIS A 14 -18.44 -33.07 11.08
N GLY A 15 -17.42 -32.91 10.23
CA GLY A 15 -16.03 -33.20 10.57
C GLY A 15 -15.48 -32.28 11.66
N ILE A 16 -15.81 -30.99 11.61
CA ILE A 16 -15.48 -29.99 12.65
C ILE A 16 -16.09 -30.38 14.00
N LEU A 17 -17.39 -30.68 14.01
CA LEU A 17 -18.10 -31.03 15.23
C LEU A 17 -17.57 -32.33 15.86
N MET A 18 -17.24 -33.32 15.03
CA MET A 18 -16.66 -34.58 15.47
C MET A 18 -15.30 -34.38 16.15
N LYS A 19 -14.41 -33.55 15.57
CA LYS A 19 -13.13 -33.20 16.20
C LYS A 19 -13.32 -32.55 17.58
N TRP A 20 -14.26 -31.61 17.69
CA TRP A 20 -14.58 -30.95 18.95
C TRP A 20 -15.12 -31.93 20.01
N GLN A 21 -16.09 -32.76 19.63
CA GLN A 21 -16.70 -33.76 20.52
C GLN A 21 -15.70 -34.82 20.98
N GLU A 22 -14.77 -35.22 20.11
CA GLU A 22 -13.70 -36.15 20.48
C GLU A 22 -12.76 -35.54 21.52
N ALA A 23 -12.36 -34.28 21.34
CA ALA A 23 -11.54 -33.56 22.32
C ALA A 23 -12.27 -33.39 23.67
N GLN A 24 -13.56 -33.03 23.63
CA GLN A 24 -14.41 -32.94 24.81
C GLN A 24 -14.53 -34.29 25.53
N GLY A 25 -14.77 -35.38 24.81
CA GLY A 25 -14.88 -36.74 25.36
C GLY A 25 -13.58 -37.22 26.01
N LYS A 26 -12.43 -37.01 25.35
CA LYS A 26 -11.10 -37.31 25.92
C LYS A 26 -10.83 -36.50 27.18
N CYS A 27 -11.14 -35.20 27.15
CA CYS A 27 -11.00 -34.33 28.31
C CYS A 27 -11.84 -34.83 29.49
N LEU A 28 -13.14 -35.04 29.29
CA LEU A 28 -14.04 -35.50 30.34
C LEU A 28 -13.65 -36.89 30.85
N HIS A 29 -13.15 -37.81 30.03
CA HIS A 29 -12.64 -39.08 30.52
C HIS A 29 -11.47 -38.91 31.52
N ASP A 30 -10.66 -37.87 31.33
CA ASP A 30 -9.39 -37.68 32.03
C ASP A 30 -9.50 -36.85 33.32
N LEU A 31 -10.65 -36.25 33.60
CA LEU A 31 -10.94 -35.49 34.82
C LEU A 31 -11.56 -36.35 35.92
N ARG A 32 -11.26 -36.06 37.19
CA ARG A 32 -11.86 -36.74 38.36
C ARG A 32 -13.30 -36.26 38.58
N PRO A 33 -14.15 -37.02 39.29
CA PRO A 33 -15.55 -36.66 39.54
C PRO A 33 -15.75 -35.25 40.14
N ASN A 34 -14.91 -34.86 41.10
CA ASN A 34 -14.96 -33.54 41.74
C ASN A 34 -14.51 -32.38 40.82
N GLU A 35 -13.68 -32.66 39.82
CA GLU A 35 -13.27 -31.67 38.83
C GLU A 35 -14.33 -31.50 37.76
N LYS A 36 -15.03 -32.59 37.38
CA LYS A 36 -16.22 -32.52 36.51
C LYS A 36 -17.33 -31.69 37.16
N GLU A 37 -17.61 -31.94 38.43
CA GLU A 37 -18.57 -31.14 39.20
C GLU A 37 -18.16 -29.65 39.27
N ALA A 38 -16.86 -29.35 39.38
CA ALA A 38 -16.37 -27.98 39.35
C ALA A 38 -16.53 -27.30 37.97
N LEU A 39 -16.45 -28.06 36.87
CA LEU A 39 -16.73 -27.56 35.52
C LEU A 39 -18.22 -27.26 35.32
N GLU A 40 -19.09 -28.14 35.81
CA GLU A 40 -20.55 -27.99 35.71
C GLU A 40 -21.09 -26.76 36.47
N ASN A 41 -20.33 -26.27 37.45
CA ASN A 41 -20.69 -25.11 38.27
C ASN A 41 -20.28 -23.75 37.65
N LEU A 42 -19.55 -23.73 36.52
CA LEU A 42 -19.22 -22.51 35.80
C LEU A 42 -20.23 -22.23 34.68
N LYS A 43 -20.89 -21.08 34.75
CA LYS A 43 -21.90 -20.64 33.78
C LYS A 43 -21.29 -19.84 32.62
N GLY A 44 -20.07 -19.32 32.76
CA GLY A 44 -19.35 -18.63 31.67
C GLY A 44 -17.98 -18.04 32.06
N PRO A 45 -17.29 -17.37 31.11
CA PRO A 45 -15.99 -16.73 31.36
C PRO A 45 -16.04 -15.67 32.46
N GLU A 46 -17.18 -15.01 32.63
CA GLU A 46 -17.38 -14.00 33.68
C GLU A 46 -17.22 -14.58 35.08
N ASP A 47 -17.61 -15.84 35.32
CA ASP A 47 -17.48 -16.47 36.63
C ASP A 47 -16.00 -16.65 37.02
N LEU A 48 -15.15 -17.01 36.06
CA LEU A 48 -13.70 -17.10 36.27
C LEU A 48 -13.10 -15.71 36.52
N ILE A 49 -13.42 -14.73 35.68
CA ILE A 49 -12.90 -13.36 35.79
C ILE A 49 -13.30 -12.77 37.15
N ASN A 50 -14.56 -12.92 37.55
CA ASN A 50 -15.07 -12.43 38.83
C ASN A 50 -14.42 -13.15 40.03
N ASP A 51 -14.21 -14.46 39.96
CA ASP A 51 -13.49 -15.22 41.00
C ASP A 51 -12.04 -14.72 41.16
N LEU A 52 -11.35 -14.45 40.06
CA LEU A 52 -9.98 -13.93 40.08
C LEU A 52 -9.91 -12.48 40.60
N HIS A 53 -10.84 -11.60 40.20
CA HIS A 53 -10.94 -10.24 40.73
C HIS A 53 -11.23 -10.22 42.24
N ARG A 54 -12.06 -11.15 42.72
CA ARG A 54 -12.32 -11.32 44.15
C ARG A 54 -11.05 -11.77 44.88
N ARG A 55 -10.41 -12.84 44.41
CA ARG A 55 -9.17 -13.36 45.01
C ARG A 55 -8.04 -12.34 45.02
N GLN A 56 -7.85 -11.59 43.94
CA GLN A 56 -6.83 -10.54 43.84
C GLN A 56 -7.04 -9.44 44.90
N ARG A 57 -8.29 -9.13 45.25
CA ARG A 57 -8.63 -8.18 46.33
C ARG A 57 -8.41 -8.77 47.72
N GLU A 58 -8.59 -10.08 47.89
CA GLU A 58 -8.46 -10.80 49.17
C GLU A 58 -7.01 -11.13 49.54
N TYR A 59 -6.09 -11.29 48.58
CA TYR A 59 -4.69 -11.59 48.87
C TYR A 59 -3.94 -10.42 49.51
N SER A 60 -3.20 -10.64 50.59
CA SER A 60 -2.35 -9.60 51.23
C SER A 60 -0.97 -9.46 50.57
N ASP A 61 -0.49 -10.48 49.86
CA ASP A 61 0.81 -10.48 49.16
C ASP A 61 0.72 -9.75 47.80
N ASN A 62 1.45 -8.63 47.68
CA ASN A 62 1.52 -7.83 46.47
C ASN A 62 2.04 -8.60 45.25
N THR A 63 2.92 -9.60 45.46
CA THR A 63 3.47 -10.41 44.37
C THR A 63 2.40 -11.29 43.74
N LEU A 64 1.59 -11.96 44.56
CA LEU A 64 0.47 -12.79 44.09
C LEU A 64 -0.62 -11.94 43.42
N ARG A 65 -0.89 -10.73 43.93
CA ARG A 65 -1.80 -9.79 43.26
C ARG A 65 -1.30 -9.40 41.87
N ASN A 66 -0.01 -9.15 41.73
CA ASN A 66 0.60 -8.78 40.46
C ASN A 66 0.57 -9.95 39.47
N LEU A 67 0.89 -11.17 39.92
CA LEU A 67 0.81 -12.37 39.08
C LEU A 67 -0.62 -12.66 38.60
N LEU A 68 -1.61 -12.51 39.48
CA LEU A 68 -3.03 -12.59 39.09
C LEU A 68 -3.42 -11.49 38.09
N GLY A 69 -2.90 -10.28 38.27
CA GLY A 69 -3.11 -9.16 37.34
C GLY A 69 -2.63 -9.44 35.92
N GLN A 70 -1.54 -10.20 35.78
CA GLN A 70 -0.95 -10.57 34.49
C GLN A 70 -1.80 -11.60 33.70
N ILE A 71 -2.77 -12.26 34.35
CA ILE A 71 -3.64 -13.26 33.71
C ILE A 71 -4.79 -12.58 32.94
N PHE A 72 -5.30 -11.43 33.37
CA PHE A 72 -6.47 -10.80 32.75
C PHE A 72 -6.36 -10.53 31.23
N PRO A 73 -5.22 -10.07 30.69
CA PRO A 73 -5.09 -9.84 29.26
C PRO A 73 -5.36 -11.06 28.39
N ILE A 74 -4.94 -12.27 28.79
CA ILE A 74 -5.22 -13.49 28.03
C ILE A 74 -6.69 -13.92 28.16
N LEU A 75 -7.33 -13.71 29.33
CA LEU A 75 -8.74 -14.06 29.51
C LEU A 75 -9.63 -13.22 28.60
N ASN A 76 -9.37 -11.92 28.51
CA ASN A 76 -10.11 -11.03 27.60
C ASN A 76 -9.93 -11.43 26.12
N LEU A 77 -8.71 -11.85 25.74
CA LEU A 77 -8.41 -12.36 24.41
C LEU A 77 -9.17 -13.64 24.10
N LEU A 78 -9.09 -14.63 24.99
CA LEU A 78 -9.79 -15.90 24.83
C LEU A 78 -11.31 -15.72 24.82
N GLN A 79 -11.86 -14.76 25.55
CA GLN A 79 -13.30 -14.44 25.53
C GLN A 79 -13.73 -13.91 24.16
N THR A 80 -12.96 -12.99 23.60
CA THR A 80 -13.19 -12.44 22.26
C THR A 80 -13.09 -13.52 21.19
N LEU A 81 -12.04 -14.35 21.25
CA LEU A 81 -11.85 -15.48 20.32
C LEU A 81 -12.94 -16.53 20.46
N SER A 82 -13.40 -16.81 21.68
CA SER A 82 -14.52 -17.73 21.92
C SER A 82 -15.79 -17.22 21.27
N HIS A 83 -16.04 -15.91 21.30
CA HIS A 83 -17.21 -15.32 20.65
C HIS A 83 -17.12 -15.45 19.12
N ILE A 84 -15.95 -15.15 18.53
CA ILE A 84 -15.68 -15.34 17.10
C ILE A 84 -15.88 -16.80 16.68
N PHE A 85 -15.39 -17.73 17.48
CA PHE A 85 -15.56 -19.16 17.24
C PHE A 85 -17.04 -19.56 17.20
N LEU A 86 -17.85 -19.02 18.14
CA LEU A 86 -19.28 -19.27 18.21
C LEU A 86 -20.05 -18.62 17.05
N THR A 87 -19.67 -17.42 16.61
CA THR A 87 -20.34 -16.71 15.51
C THR A 87 -19.93 -17.22 14.12
N SER A 88 -18.74 -17.80 13.99
CA SER A 88 -18.23 -18.33 12.71
C SER A 88 -18.76 -19.73 12.36
N ILE A 89 -19.15 -20.54 13.36
CA ILE A 89 -19.72 -21.89 13.21
C ILE A 89 -21.26 -21.79 13.30
N ILE A 90 -21.91 -21.26 12.26
CA ILE A 90 -23.38 -21.14 12.22
C ILE A 90 -23.98 -22.46 11.76
N SER A 91 -24.35 -23.31 12.72
CA SER A 91 -25.27 -24.45 12.51
C SER A 91 -25.71 -25.11 13.81
N ARG A 92 -24.82 -25.19 14.82
CA ARG A 92 -25.09 -25.87 16.10
C ARG A 92 -24.32 -25.23 17.27
N PRO A 93 -24.91 -25.17 18.48
CA PRO A 93 -24.24 -24.62 19.64
C PRO A 93 -23.07 -25.52 20.07
N VAL A 94 -21.86 -24.97 20.03
CA VAL A 94 -20.67 -25.55 20.65
C VAL A 94 -20.47 -24.90 22.01
N GLU A 95 -20.42 -25.67 23.10
CA GLU A 95 -20.29 -25.09 24.45
C GLU A 95 -18.82 -24.85 24.83
N MET A 96 -18.46 -23.57 25.03
CA MET A 96 -17.10 -23.16 25.45
C MET A 96 -16.82 -23.36 26.95
N ALA A 97 -17.82 -23.80 27.72
CA ALA A 97 -17.71 -23.98 29.17
C ALA A 97 -16.54 -24.88 29.59
N LEU A 98 -16.22 -25.90 28.78
CA LEU A 98 -15.11 -26.82 29.04
C LEU A 98 -13.75 -26.09 29.07
N LEU A 99 -13.48 -25.22 28.10
CA LEU A 99 -12.23 -24.47 28.02
C LEU A 99 -12.04 -23.58 29.25
N TRP A 100 -13.08 -22.81 29.58
CA TRP A 100 -13.08 -21.88 30.71
C TRP A 100 -12.95 -22.59 32.05
N GLY A 101 -13.62 -23.74 32.19
CA GLY A 101 -13.53 -24.53 33.40
C GLY A 101 -12.19 -25.22 33.59
N LEU A 102 -11.56 -25.72 32.52
CA LEU A 102 -10.19 -26.23 32.60
C LEU A 102 -9.20 -25.15 33.02
N LEU A 103 -9.32 -23.96 32.43
CA LEU A 103 -8.48 -22.83 32.76
C LEU A 103 -8.67 -22.39 34.22
N HIS A 104 -9.91 -22.37 34.70
CA HIS A 104 -10.22 -22.10 36.11
C HIS A 104 -9.56 -23.11 37.03
N LEU A 105 -9.67 -24.41 36.72
CA LEU A 105 -9.06 -25.48 37.50
C LEU A 105 -7.53 -25.37 37.54
N VAL A 106 -6.89 -25.11 36.40
CA VAL A 106 -5.43 -24.95 36.32
C VAL A 106 -4.97 -23.76 37.16
N ILE A 107 -5.62 -22.61 37.00
CA ILE A 107 -5.26 -21.41 37.77
C ILE A 107 -5.49 -21.68 39.27
N LYS A 108 -6.64 -22.23 39.64
CA LYS A 108 -6.97 -22.57 41.03
C LYS A 108 -5.97 -23.55 41.66
N SER A 109 -5.53 -24.56 40.92
CA SER A 109 -4.51 -25.51 41.37
C SER A 109 -3.11 -24.89 41.47
N SER A 110 -2.79 -23.93 40.60
CA SER A 110 -1.51 -23.21 40.65
C SER A 110 -1.40 -22.23 41.83
N LEU A 111 -2.52 -21.73 42.36
CA LEU A 111 -2.55 -20.83 43.53
C LEU A 111 -2.02 -21.45 44.82
N LEU A 112 -1.77 -22.77 44.84
CA LEU A 112 -1.21 -23.49 45.98
C LEU A 112 0.31 -23.29 46.13
N SER A 113 1.01 -22.79 45.10
CA SER A 113 2.43 -22.45 45.15
C SER A 113 2.72 -21.28 44.22
N LYS A 114 3.43 -20.28 44.75
CA LYS A 114 3.83 -19.09 44.00
C LYS A 114 4.66 -19.45 42.76
N GLU A 115 5.58 -20.38 42.91
CA GLU A 115 6.50 -20.82 41.86
C GLU A 115 5.76 -21.53 40.72
N ILE A 116 4.72 -22.31 41.03
CA ILE A 116 3.86 -22.93 40.01
C ILE A 116 3.02 -21.86 39.30
N LEU A 117 2.45 -20.90 40.04
CA LEU A 117 1.68 -19.80 39.47
C LEU A 117 2.52 -18.95 38.51
N GLU A 118 3.75 -18.60 38.89
CA GLU A 118 4.69 -17.86 38.03
C GLU A 118 4.91 -18.57 36.69
N LYS A 119 5.10 -19.89 36.72
CA LYS A 119 5.26 -20.70 35.51
C LYS A 119 4.00 -20.81 34.66
N MET A 120 2.82 -20.85 35.28
CA MET A 120 1.55 -20.82 34.54
C MET A 120 1.29 -19.46 33.89
N VAL A 121 1.63 -18.36 34.57
CA VAL A 121 1.56 -17.01 33.99
C VAL A 121 2.51 -16.88 32.80
N GLU A 122 3.71 -17.44 32.86
CA GLU A 122 4.67 -17.47 31.73
C GLU A 122 4.07 -18.17 30.49
N ILE A 123 3.46 -19.33 30.69
CA ILE A 123 2.78 -20.07 29.61
C ILE A 123 1.61 -19.27 29.04
N LEU A 124 0.78 -18.69 29.89
CA LEU A 124 -0.36 -17.86 29.49
C LEU A 124 0.10 -16.62 28.71
N ASP A 125 1.20 -15.99 29.09
CA ASP A 125 1.75 -14.85 28.35
C ASP A 125 2.27 -15.26 26.96
N LYS A 126 2.90 -16.43 26.83
CA LYS A 126 3.33 -16.98 25.54
C LYS A 126 2.13 -17.29 24.63
N ILE A 127 1.10 -17.94 25.15
CA ILE A 127 -0.16 -18.19 24.40
C ILE A 127 -0.76 -16.86 23.95
N ARG A 128 -0.80 -15.85 24.84
CA ARG A 128 -1.34 -14.52 24.50
C ARG A 128 -0.60 -13.89 23.33
N LYS A 129 0.73 -13.98 23.28
CA LYS A 129 1.54 -13.41 22.20
C LYS A 129 1.24 -14.07 20.85
N GLU A 130 1.14 -15.40 20.81
CA GLU A 130 0.76 -16.12 19.58
C GLU A 130 -0.67 -15.80 19.15
N LEU A 131 -1.61 -15.76 20.09
CA LEU A 131 -3.01 -15.45 19.80
C LEU A 131 -3.25 -13.97 19.47
N ALA A 132 -2.37 -13.05 19.86
CA ALA A 132 -2.46 -11.64 19.49
C ALA A 132 -2.36 -11.44 17.97
N LEU A 133 -1.58 -12.28 17.28
CA LEU A 133 -1.48 -12.30 15.81
C LEU A 133 -2.82 -12.66 15.15
N PHE A 134 -3.66 -13.46 15.82
CA PHE A 134 -5.00 -13.79 15.36
C PHE A 134 -5.95 -12.59 15.39
N GLY A 135 -5.73 -11.62 16.30
CA GLY A 135 -6.46 -10.35 16.33
C GLY A 135 -6.37 -9.57 15.03
N ASN A 136 -5.30 -9.78 14.24
CA ASN A 136 -5.11 -9.18 12.92
C ASN A 136 -6.07 -9.75 11.87
N CYS A 137 -6.56 -10.97 12.08
CA CYS A 137 -7.41 -11.70 11.14
C CYS A 137 -8.89 -11.45 11.39
N ALA A 138 -9.22 -11.03 12.62
CA ALA A 138 -10.57 -11.04 13.15
C ALA A 138 -11.60 -10.10 12.47
N PRO A 139 -11.22 -8.92 11.92
CA PRO A 139 -12.11 -8.15 11.05
C PRO A 139 -12.55 -8.89 9.77
N TYR A 140 -11.73 -9.85 9.32
CA TYR A 140 -12.01 -10.61 8.10
C TYR A 140 -12.87 -11.85 8.38
N LEU A 141 -12.87 -12.39 9.60
CA LEU A 141 -13.52 -13.66 9.95
C LEU A 141 -15.05 -13.64 9.83
N ASN A 142 -15.66 -12.46 9.85
CA ASN A 142 -17.10 -12.26 9.68
C ASN A 142 -17.46 -11.68 8.31
N ASN A 143 -16.53 -11.64 7.34
CA ASN A 143 -16.81 -11.21 5.98
C ASN A 143 -17.77 -12.22 5.31
N PRO A 144 -19.00 -11.82 4.92
CA PRO A 144 -19.97 -12.72 4.28
C PRO A 144 -19.53 -13.21 2.89
N TYR A 145 -18.47 -12.63 2.31
CA TYR A 145 -17.92 -12.94 0.99
C TYR A 145 -16.61 -13.74 1.02
N LEU A 146 -16.24 -14.33 2.17
CA LEU A 146 -15.05 -15.18 2.29
C LEU A 146 -15.25 -16.53 1.59
N ASN A 147 -14.59 -16.72 0.45
CA ASN A 147 -14.66 -17.96 -0.34
C ASN A 147 -14.08 -19.21 0.35
N ASN A 148 -13.34 -19.07 1.48
CA ASN A 148 -12.65 -20.17 2.18
C ASN A 148 -13.16 -20.37 3.63
N ARG A 149 -14.44 -20.14 3.88
CA ARG A 149 -15.05 -20.19 5.24
C ARG A 149 -14.83 -21.52 5.98
N THR A 150 -14.93 -22.64 5.27
CA THR A 150 -14.79 -23.99 5.86
C THR A 150 -13.37 -24.30 6.32
N GLU A 151 -12.36 -23.92 5.52
CA GLU A 151 -10.93 -24.09 5.85
C GLU A 151 -10.51 -23.23 7.06
N LEU A 152 -11.13 -22.05 7.17
CA LEU A 152 -10.99 -21.17 8.31
C LEU A 152 -11.57 -21.78 9.60
N GLN A 153 -12.78 -22.32 9.52
CA GLN A 153 -13.44 -22.99 10.66
C GLN A 153 -12.60 -24.19 11.15
N HIS A 154 -12.03 -24.99 10.25
CA HIS A 154 -11.14 -26.09 10.63
C HIS A 154 -9.91 -25.62 11.42
N SER A 155 -9.26 -24.55 10.95
CA SER A 155 -8.06 -24.01 11.60
C SER A 155 -8.38 -23.44 12.99
N LEU A 156 -9.53 -22.78 13.13
CA LEU A 156 -10.06 -22.31 14.42
C LEU A 156 -10.30 -23.44 15.41
N VAL A 157 -10.91 -24.53 14.97
CA VAL A 157 -11.20 -25.71 15.80
C VAL A 157 -9.91 -26.39 16.25
N ASP A 158 -8.94 -26.55 15.34
CA ASP A 158 -7.65 -27.18 15.66
C ASP A 158 -6.90 -26.39 16.76
N MET A 159 -6.94 -25.06 16.72
CA MET A 159 -6.38 -24.19 17.75
C MET A 159 -7.04 -24.40 19.13
N PHE A 160 -8.37 -24.40 19.21
CA PHE A 160 -9.06 -24.59 20.49
C PHE A 160 -8.92 -26.03 21.03
N VAL A 161 -8.87 -27.03 20.14
CA VAL A 161 -8.60 -28.43 20.51
C VAL A 161 -7.20 -28.57 21.11
N ALA A 162 -6.19 -27.92 20.53
CA ALA A 162 -4.83 -27.90 21.07
C ALA A 162 -4.81 -27.30 22.50
N LEU A 163 -5.53 -26.20 22.72
CA LEU A 163 -5.68 -25.58 24.05
C LEU A 163 -6.36 -26.52 25.06
N ILE A 164 -7.48 -27.13 24.69
CA ILE A 164 -8.21 -28.07 25.56
C ILE A 164 -7.32 -29.26 25.93
N ASN A 165 -6.63 -29.84 24.95
CA ASN A 165 -5.73 -30.97 25.16
C ASN A 165 -4.56 -30.61 26.09
N PHE A 166 -3.98 -29.42 25.90
CA PHE A 166 -2.90 -28.92 26.75
C PHE A 166 -3.37 -28.71 28.19
N TRP A 167 -4.47 -28.00 28.43
CA TRP A 167 -4.97 -27.74 29.79
C TRP A 167 -5.39 -29.02 30.52
N THR A 168 -5.95 -29.98 29.79
CA THR A 168 -6.27 -31.31 30.33
C THR A 168 -5.00 -32.03 30.83
N GLN A 169 -3.91 -31.94 30.08
CA GLN A 169 -2.62 -32.51 30.49
C GLN A 169 -1.99 -31.74 31.65
N ALA A 170 -2.03 -30.40 31.62
CA ALA A 170 -1.53 -29.56 32.71
C ALA A 170 -2.17 -29.94 34.06
N MET A 171 -3.49 -30.16 34.08
CA MET A 171 -4.19 -30.65 35.27
C MET A 171 -3.67 -32.00 35.77
N ARG A 172 -3.36 -32.95 34.89
CA ARG A 172 -2.81 -34.25 35.28
C ARG A 172 -1.45 -34.14 35.95
N TYR A 173 -0.60 -33.24 35.46
CA TYR A 173 0.73 -33.00 36.02
C TYR A 173 0.64 -32.27 37.36
N LEU A 174 -0.25 -31.27 37.47
CA LEU A 174 -0.51 -30.56 38.72
C LEU A 174 -1.08 -31.48 39.82
N ARG A 175 -1.86 -32.52 39.47
CA ARG A 175 -2.39 -33.50 40.42
C ARG A 175 -1.33 -34.40 41.07
N LYS A 176 -0.22 -34.67 40.38
CA LYS A 176 0.72 -35.75 40.72
C LYS A 176 1.97 -35.28 41.47
N SER A 177 2.12 -33.97 41.67
CA SER A 177 3.39 -33.39 42.11
C SER A 177 3.20 -32.41 43.27
N SER A 178 4.03 -32.52 44.30
CA SER A 178 4.25 -31.44 45.27
C SER A 178 5.00 -30.29 44.59
N ALA A 179 4.96 -29.07 45.16
CA ALA A 179 5.64 -27.90 44.56
C ALA A 179 7.13 -28.15 44.24
N GLU A 180 7.85 -28.81 45.15
CA GLU A 180 9.26 -29.16 44.95
C GLU A 180 9.49 -30.16 43.80
N ARG A 181 8.70 -31.25 43.74
CA ARG A 181 8.79 -32.24 42.65
C ARG A 181 8.26 -31.71 41.32
N PHE A 182 7.37 -30.73 41.37
CA PHE A 182 6.82 -30.11 40.18
C PHE A 182 7.92 -29.38 39.42
N LEU A 183 8.69 -28.53 40.09
CA LEU A 183 9.73 -27.73 39.44
C LEU A 183 10.91 -28.56 38.92
N LEU A 184 11.32 -29.59 39.66
CA LEU A 184 12.49 -30.41 39.32
C LEU A 184 12.21 -31.41 38.18
N ASP A 185 11.11 -32.18 38.27
CA ASP A 185 10.91 -33.34 37.39
C ASP A 185 9.69 -33.24 36.46
N THR A 186 8.71 -32.41 36.84
CA THR A 186 7.40 -32.37 36.19
C THR A 186 7.31 -31.23 35.18
N TRP A 187 7.84 -30.06 35.55
CA TRP A 187 7.83 -28.85 34.74
C TRP A 187 8.53 -29.01 33.39
N PRO A 188 9.73 -29.62 33.28
CA PRO A 188 10.37 -29.81 31.97
C PRO A 188 9.50 -30.63 30.99
N LYS A 189 8.77 -31.62 31.52
CA LYS A 189 7.87 -32.48 30.72
C LYS A 189 6.61 -31.74 30.29
N LEU A 190 6.01 -30.97 31.21
CA LEU A 190 4.85 -30.13 30.90
C LEU A 190 5.22 -29.02 29.91
N ASN A 191 6.38 -28.39 30.07
CA ASN A 191 6.87 -27.35 29.16
C ASN A 191 7.15 -27.92 27.77
N ALA A 192 7.73 -29.11 27.64
CA ALA A 192 7.89 -29.76 26.34
C ALA A 192 6.53 -29.99 25.63
N LYS A 193 5.52 -30.43 26.39
CA LYS A 193 4.15 -30.59 25.88
C LYS A 193 3.48 -29.26 25.52
N PHE A 194 3.78 -28.22 26.28
CA PHE A 194 3.36 -26.86 25.96
C PHE A 194 3.96 -26.39 24.63
N GLU A 195 5.26 -26.56 24.41
CA GLU A 195 5.93 -26.15 23.17
C GLU A 195 5.41 -26.94 21.95
N GLU A 196 4.96 -28.20 22.12
CA GLU A 196 4.23 -28.94 21.08
C GLU A 196 2.88 -28.29 20.76
N ALA A 197 2.06 -28.01 21.77
CA ALA A 197 0.75 -27.37 21.60
C ALA A 197 0.89 -25.95 21.02
N LEU A 198 1.94 -25.22 21.39
CA LEU A 198 2.21 -23.88 20.88
C LEU A 198 2.52 -23.89 19.38
N LYS A 199 3.22 -24.92 18.88
CA LYS A 199 3.45 -25.10 17.43
C LYS A 199 2.15 -25.36 16.67
N GLU A 200 1.25 -26.15 17.22
CA GLU A 200 -0.07 -26.40 16.62
C GLU A 200 -0.91 -25.12 16.57
N ILE A 201 -0.92 -24.36 17.67
CA ILE A 201 -1.58 -23.05 17.74
C ILE A 201 -0.98 -22.09 16.72
N ASN A 202 0.35 -21.98 16.65
CA ASN A 202 1.02 -21.10 15.72
C ASN A 202 0.72 -21.48 14.25
N SER A 203 0.79 -22.77 13.90
CA SER A 203 0.45 -23.24 12.56
C SER A 203 -0.99 -22.91 12.15
N ALA A 204 -1.94 -23.05 13.09
CA ALA A 204 -3.33 -22.66 12.87
C ALA A 204 -3.48 -21.14 12.69
N VAL A 205 -2.78 -20.34 13.49
CA VAL A 205 -2.77 -18.87 13.40
C VAL A 205 -2.16 -18.39 12.08
N GLU A 206 -1.02 -18.94 11.66
CA GLU A 206 -0.38 -18.64 10.37
C GLU A 206 -1.30 -19.00 9.19
N HIS A 207 -1.98 -20.15 9.29
CA HIS A 207 -2.90 -20.58 8.25
C HIS A 207 -4.10 -19.64 8.13
N VAL A 208 -4.71 -19.27 9.26
CA VAL A 208 -5.78 -18.28 9.32
C VAL A 208 -5.32 -16.92 8.80
N HIS A 209 -4.11 -16.49 9.14
CA HIS A 209 -3.51 -15.25 8.63
C HIS A 209 -3.30 -15.30 7.12
N LYS A 210 -2.85 -16.44 6.57
CA LYS A 210 -2.72 -16.64 5.12
C LYS A 210 -4.08 -16.56 4.43
N LEU A 211 -5.10 -17.21 4.98
CA LEU A 211 -6.47 -17.16 4.44
C LEU A 211 -7.08 -15.75 4.53
N ALA A 212 -6.90 -15.07 5.66
CA ALA A 212 -7.33 -13.69 5.87
C ALA A 212 -6.53 -12.67 5.04
N SER A 213 -5.28 -12.97 4.66
CA SER A 213 -4.49 -12.11 3.76
C SER A 213 -4.97 -12.17 2.31
N VAL A 214 -5.57 -13.30 1.90
CA VAL A 214 -6.24 -13.50 0.61
C VAL A 214 -7.66 -12.90 0.64
N GLY A 215 -8.32 -12.96 1.81
CA GLY A 215 -9.58 -12.31 2.12
C GLY A 215 -9.46 -10.95 2.80
N LYS A 216 -8.34 -10.22 2.59
CA LYS A 216 -8.30 -8.78 2.90
C LYS A 216 -9.55 -8.20 2.25
N LEU A 217 -10.32 -7.44 3.03
CA LEU A 217 -11.47 -6.66 2.53
C LEU A 217 -11.19 -6.30 1.07
N PRO A 218 -12.02 -6.77 0.11
CA PRO A 218 -11.84 -6.34 -1.26
C PRO A 218 -11.69 -4.85 -1.18
N SER A 219 -10.61 -4.41 -1.79
CA SER A 219 -10.16 -3.05 -1.76
C SER A 219 -11.24 -2.08 -2.26
N ASP A 220 -12.31 -2.61 -2.87
CA ASP A 220 -13.65 -2.06 -3.03
C ASP A 220 -14.21 -1.28 -1.81
N GLU A 221 -14.02 -1.70 -0.56
CA GLU A 221 -14.48 -0.90 0.60
C GLU A 221 -13.52 0.24 1.00
N ARG A 222 -12.25 0.20 0.59
CA ARG A 222 -11.34 1.37 0.70
C ARG A 222 -11.77 2.52 -0.23
N PHE A 223 -12.62 2.22 -1.22
CA PHE A 223 -13.12 3.17 -2.22
C PHE A 223 -14.59 3.57 -2.01
N SER A 224 -15.33 2.88 -1.13
CA SER A 224 -16.64 3.36 -0.61
C SER A 224 -16.55 4.78 -0.03
N ALA A 225 -15.37 5.15 0.48
CA ALA A 225 -14.98 6.47 0.93
C ALA A 225 -15.51 7.64 0.13
N ALA A 226 -15.16 7.76 -1.15
CA ALA A 226 -15.59 8.90 -1.96
C ALA A 226 -16.88 8.68 -2.71
N SER A 227 -17.50 7.50 -2.60
CA SER A 227 -18.93 7.35 -2.88
C SER A 227 -19.80 8.08 -1.83
N LEU A 228 -19.30 8.26 -0.60
CA LEU A 228 -19.94 9.05 0.47
C LEU A 228 -19.69 10.56 0.33
N PHE A 229 -18.67 10.96 -0.43
CA PHE A 229 -18.34 12.37 -0.69
C PHE A 229 -19.01 12.92 -1.96
N THR A 230 -19.74 12.10 -2.73
CA THR A 230 -20.30 12.51 -4.02
C THR A 230 -21.73 12.03 -4.24
N THR A 231 -22.66 12.98 -4.42
CA THR A 231 -23.86 12.77 -5.24
C THR A 231 -23.46 13.03 -6.68
N SER A 232 -23.40 12.01 -7.53
CA SER A 232 -23.27 12.23 -8.97
C SER A 232 -24.39 11.50 -9.72
N ASP A 233 -25.30 12.29 -10.27
CA ASP A 233 -26.11 11.91 -11.41
C ASP A 233 -25.20 11.66 -12.62
N ASP A 234 -25.55 10.67 -13.45
CA ASP A 234 -24.87 10.27 -14.71
C ASP A 234 -24.79 11.41 -15.78
N ASN A 235 -25.36 12.58 -15.53
CA ASN A 235 -25.63 13.62 -16.52
C ASN A 235 -24.46 14.57 -16.85
N GLY A 236 -23.26 14.36 -16.27
CA GLY A 236 -22.15 15.32 -16.38
C GLY A 236 -20.87 14.86 -17.10
N ALA A 237 -20.72 13.58 -17.45
CA ALA A 237 -19.46 13.09 -18.02
C ALA A 237 -19.29 13.44 -19.52
N ALA A 238 -18.13 13.94 -19.91
CA ALA A 238 -17.76 14.22 -21.30
C ALA A 238 -17.56 12.91 -22.08
N LEU A 239 -18.50 12.59 -22.98
CA LEU A 239 -18.50 11.37 -23.80
C LEU A 239 -18.72 11.70 -25.29
N PRO A 240 -18.19 10.88 -26.22
CA PRO A 240 -17.36 9.70 -25.97
C PRO A 240 -15.95 10.08 -25.48
N CYS A 241 -15.37 9.25 -24.61
CA CYS A 241 -14.04 9.51 -24.04
C CYS A 241 -13.10 8.35 -24.40
N PHE A 242 -12.10 8.62 -25.23
CA PHE A 242 -11.13 7.62 -25.67
C PHE A 242 -9.72 8.08 -25.30
N GLU A 243 -9.19 7.50 -24.23
CA GLU A 243 -7.85 7.78 -23.74
C GLU A 243 -6.98 6.53 -23.90
N MET A 244 -6.29 6.46 -25.03
CA MET A 244 -5.43 5.31 -25.37
C MET A 244 -4.25 5.72 -26.26
N PRO A 245 -3.19 4.90 -26.34
CA PRO A 245 -2.06 5.14 -27.22
C PRO A 245 -2.46 5.30 -28.70
N PRO A 246 -1.63 5.96 -29.53
CA PRO A 246 -1.89 6.10 -30.96
C PRO A 246 -1.92 4.74 -31.67
N ARG A 247 -2.81 4.61 -32.67
CA ARG A 247 -3.02 3.37 -33.44
C ARG A 247 -1.72 2.83 -34.03
N ASN A 248 -1.49 1.53 -33.87
CA ASN A 248 -0.41 0.84 -34.56
C ASN A 248 -0.79 0.56 -36.04
N LYS A 249 -0.13 1.25 -36.97
CA LYS A 249 -0.39 1.11 -38.43
C LYS A 249 0.15 -0.18 -39.04
N TYR A 250 1.09 -0.85 -38.38
CA TYR A 250 1.76 -2.05 -38.89
C TYR A 250 1.29 -3.33 -38.16
N PHE A 251 0.11 -3.32 -37.56
CA PHE A 251 -0.44 -4.54 -36.96
C PHE A 251 -0.91 -5.51 -38.06
N VAL A 252 -0.58 -6.79 -37.92
CA VAL A 252 -0.93 -7.84 -38.89
C VAL A 252 -1.34 -9.14 -38.18
N GLY A 253 -2.18 -9.93 -38.85
CA GLY A 253 -2.65 -11.22 -38.36
C GLY A 253 -3.60 -11.11 -37.16
N ARG A 254 -3.75 -12.24 -36.45
CA ARG A 254 -4.57 -12.37 -35.23
C ARG A 254 -6.06 -12.10 -35.41
N GLU A 255 -6.58 -12.17 -36.62
CA GLU A 255 -7.99 -11.90 -36.94
C GLU A 255 -8.91 -12.82 -36.14
N ARG A 256 -8.58 -14.11 -36.04
CA ARG A 256 -9.34 -15.08 -35.23
C ARG A 256 -9.34 -14.72 -33.75
N THR A 257 -8.23 -14.20 -33.24
CA THR A 257 -8.11 -13.79 -31.84
C THR A 257 -8.92 -12.53 -31.57
N LEU A 258 -8.88 -11.55 -32.47
CA LEU A 258 -9.70 -10.34 -32.39
C LEU A 258 -11.19 -10.68 -32.44
N LEU A 259 -11.61 -11.58 -33.33
CA LEU A 259 -13.01 -12.07 -33.37
C LEU A 259 -13.42 -12.75 -32.06
N GLN A 260 -12.53 -13.55 -31.46
CA GLN A 260 -12.80 -14.16 -30.16
C GLN A 260 -12.93 -13.12 -29.04
N MET A 261 -12.11 -12.06 -29.07
CA MET A 261 -12.23 -10.93 -28.15
C MET A 261 -13.56 -10.20 -28.37
N ASP A 262 -13.94 -9.94 -29.62
CA ASP A 262 -15.21 -9.31 -29.99
C ASP A 262 -16.41 -10.12 -29.48
N GLU A 263 -16.43 -11.44 -29.66
CA GLU A 263 -17.53 -12.28 -29.17
C GLU A 263 -17.57 -12.35 -27.63
N PHE A 264 -16.40 -12.37 -26.97
CA PHE A 264 -16.33 -12.57 -25.53
C PHE A 264 -16.63 -11.29 -24.72
N LEU A 265 -16.12 -10.15 -25.19
CA LEU A 265 -16.22 -8.85 -24.52
C LEU A 265 -17.39 -8.00 -25.02
N ASP A 266 -18.32 -8.59 -25.79
CA ASP A 266 -19.51 -7.90 -26.27
C ASP A 266 -20.38 -7.39 -25.09
N PRO A 267 -20.54 -6.06 -24.93
CA PRO A 267 -21.34 -5.49 -23.85
C PRO A 267 -22.80 -5.93 -23.88
N GLU A 268 -23.36 -6.28 -25.05
CA GLU A 268 -24.77 -6.65 -25.20
C GLU A 268 -25.04 -8.10 -24.78
N LEU A 269 -24.03 -8.96 -24.81
CA LEU A 269 -24.13 -10.38 -24.45
C LEU A 269 -23.80 -10.67 -22.98
N CYS A 270 -23.27 -9.68 -22.28
CA CYS A 270 -22.90 -9.77 -20.88
C CYS A 270 -24.09 -9.28 -20.04
N ASN A 271 -24.79 -10.20 -19.36
CA ASN A 271 -25.96 -9.96 -18.50
C ASN A 271 -25.64 -9.06 -17.28
N ASN A 272 -25.13 -7.85 -17.49
CA ASN A 272 -24.65 -6.96 -16.44
C ASN A 272 -23.53 -7.56 -15.57
N ASP A 273 -22.68 -8.42 -16.14
CA ASP A 273 -21.52 -8.98 -15.44
C ASP A 273 -20.21 -8.39 -15.98
N LEU A 274 -19.23 -8.18 -15.09
CA LEU A 274 -17.87 -7.81 -15.47
C LEU A 274 -17.22 -8.91 -16.31
N SER A 275 -16.71 -8.56 -17.49
CA SER A 275 -15.99 -9.48 -18.37
C SER A 275 -14.51 -9.11 -18.47
N SER A 276 -13.62 -10.09 -18.28
CA SER A 276 -12.18 -9.87 -18.33
C SER A 276 -11.48 -10.78 -19.33
N TYR A 277 -10.61 -10.20 -20.16
CA TYR A 277 -9.80 -10.91 -21.14
C TYR A 277 -8.32 -10.73 -20.81
N ILE A 278 -7.66 -11.81 -20.37
CA ILE A 278 -6.26 -11.77 -19.94
C ILE A 278 -5.36 -12.28 -21.04
N ILE A 279 -4.49 -11.41 -21.56
CA ILE A 279 -3.49 -11.71 -22.58
C ILE A 279 -2.15 -11.92 -21.90
N CYS A 280 -1.66 -13.17 -21.88
CA CYS A 280 -0.36 -13.54 -21.33
C CYS A 280 0.61 -14.02 -22.41
N GLY A 281 1.92 -13.96 -22.16
CA GLY A 281 2.94 -14.44 -23.12
C GLY A 281 4.28 -13.72 -23.01
N LEU A 282 5.24 -14.13 -23.83
CA LEU A 282 6.63 -13.63 -23.80
C LEU A 282 6.73 -12.12 -24.09
N GLY A 283 7.83 -11.49 -23.66
CA GLY A 283 8.11 -10.08 -23.99
C GLY A 283 8.29 -9.88 -25.50
N GLY A 284 7.78 -8.76 -26.05
CA GLY A 284 7.92 -8.45 -27.47
C GLY A 284 7.00 -9.24 -28.42
N VAL A 285 6.14 -10.12 -27.90
CA VAL A 285 5.21 -10.95 -28.71
C VAL A 285 3.96 -10.19 -29.22
N GLY A 286 3.77 -8.94 -28.79
CA GLY A 286 2.67 -8.07 -29.28
C GLY A 286 1.39 -8.05 -28.44
N LYS A 287 1.43 -8.40 -27.14
CA LYS A 287 0.25 -8.38 -26.26
C LYS A 287 -0.42 -7.00 -26.19
N SER A 288 0.36 -5.96 -25.91
CA SER A 288 -0.12 -4.57 -25.87
C SER A 288 -0.62 -4.12 -27.26
N SER A 289 0.05 -4.53 -28.34
CA SER A 289 -0.40 -4.26 -29.71
C SER A 289 -1.75 -4.91 -30.04
N LEU A 290 -1.99 -6.14 -29.57
CA LEU A 290 -3.28 -6.84 -29.73
C LEU A 290 -4.39 -6.12 -28.94
N ALA A 291 -4.14 -5.78 -27.67
CA ALA A 291 -5.09 -5.04 -26.84
C ALA A 291 -5.43 -3.67 -27.45
N LEU A 292 -4.42 -2.94 -27.95
CA LEU A 292 -4.60 -1.65 -28.60
C LEU A 292 -5.40 -1.77 -29.89
N THR A 293 -5.13 -2.79 -30.70
CA THR A 293 -5.88 -3.03 -31.94
C THR A 293 -7.35 -3.34 -31.66
N TYR A 294 -7.62 -4.18 -30.65
CA TYR A 294 -8.99 -4.42 -30.19
C TYR A 294 -9.67 -3.12 -29.74
N ALA A 295 -9.00 -2.31 -28.92
CA ALA A 295 -9.51 -1.04 -28.43
C ALA A 295 -9.81 -0.06 -29.59
N THR A 296 -8.90 0.08 -30.55
CA THR A 296 -9.13 0.96 -31.71
C THR A 296 -10.26 0.45 -32.62
N ASN A 297 -10.35 -0.86 -32.87
CA ASN A 297 -11.46 -1.43 -33.64
C ASN A 297 -12.81 -1.23 -32.92
N SER A 298 -12.80 -1.31 -31.59
CA SER A 298 -13.99 -1.06 -30.76
C SER A 298 -14.40 0.42 -30.76
N GLN A 299 -13.42 1.34 -30.84
CA GLN A 299 -13.67 2.77 -31.05
C GLN A 299 -14.33 3.00 -32.43
N ASP A 300 -13.74 2.48 -33.50
CA ASP A 300 -14.21 2.65 -34.88
C ASP A 300 -15.63 2.08 -35.08
N SER A 301 -15.97 1.00 -34.38
CA SER A 301 -17.29 0.37 -34.41
C SER A 301 -18.28 0.95 -33.38
N THR A 302 -17.89 1.97 -32.61
CA THR A 302 -18.74 2.60 -31.57
C THR A 302 -19.30 1.62 -30.52
N ARG A 303 -18.55 0.54 -30.27
CA ARG A 303 -18.94 -0.54 -29.37
C ARG A 303 -18.97 -0.08 -27.90
N TYR A 304 -18.02 0.76 -27.52
CA TYR A 304 -17.93 1.36 -26.20
C TYR A 304 -18.13 2.87 -26.30
N ASP A 305 -18.80 3.43 -25.29
CA ASP A 305 -18.96 4.87 -25.12
C ASP A 305 -17.69 5.51 -24.53
N ALA A 306 -16.87 4.70 -23.82
CA ALA A 306 -15.57 5.12 -23.32
C ALA A 306 -14.53 3.99 -23.33
N ILE A 307 -13.27 4.33 -23.59
CA ILE A 307 -12.14 3.41 -23.59
C ILE A 307 -10.97 4.05 -22.83
N PHE A 308 -10.42 3.34 -21.84
CA PHE A 308 -9.36 3.84 -20.98
C PHE A 308 -8.17 2.89 -20.96
N TRP A 309 -6.99 3.43 -21.26
CA TRP A 309 -5.71 2.73 -21.18
C TRP A 309 -4.99 3.04 -19.87
N ILE A 310 -4.87 2.04 -19.00
CA ILE A 310 -4.27 2.16 -17.67
C ILE A 310 -2.88 1.55 -17.68
N LYS A 311 -1.88 2.35 -17.33
CA LYS A 311 -0.52 1.86 -17.08
C LYS A 311 -0.50 1.16 -15.72
N ALA A 312 -0.16 -0.13 -15.70
CA ALA A 312 -0.35 -0.97 -14.52
C ALA A 312 0.94 -1.63 -14.01
N GLN A 313 2.06 -0.92 -14.10
CA GLN A 313 3.37 -1.44 -13.68
C GLN A 313 3.67 -1.19 -12.21
N THR A 314 3.24 -0.04 -11.70
CA THR A 314 3.39 0.37 -10.30
C THR A 314 2.09 0.97 -9.79
N SER A 315 1.94 1.04 -8.46
CA SER A 315 0.80 1.69 -7.79
C SER A 315 0.66 3.17 -8.22
N PRO A 316 1.74 3.98 -8.25
CA PRO A 316 1.70 5.33 -8.82
C PRO A 316 1.19 5.42 -10.26
N ASP A 317 1.61 4.52 -11.16
CA ASP A 317 1.17 4.56 -12.58
C ASP A 317 -0.35 4.38 -12.72
N ILE A 318 -0.93 3.49 -11.92
CA ILE A 318 -2.37 3.22 -11.91
C ILE A 318 -3.12 4.42 -11.34
N ARG A 319 -2.63 4.97 -10.21
CA ARG A 319 -3.21 6.15 -9.55
C ARG A 319 -3.26 7.35 -10.50
N ASP A 320 -2.13 7.66 -11.13
CA ASP A 320 -2.02 8.73 -12.12
C ASP A 320 -2.92 8.49 -13.33
N SER A 321 -2.95 7.27 -13.88
CA SER A 321 -3.85 6.92 -14.98
C SER A 321 -5.32 7.17 -14.59
N PHE A 322 -5.75 6.69 -13.42
CA PHE A 322 -7.13 6.85 -12.94
C PHE A 322 -7.50 8.33 -12.71
N SER A 323 -6.61 9.11 -12.10
CA SER A 323 -6.82 10.54 -11.91
C SER A 323 -6.98 11.26 -13.25
N ARG A 324 -6.08 10.97 -14.21
CA ARG A 324 -6.18 11.50 -15.58
C ARG A 324 -7.51 11.15 -16.23
N MET A 325 -8.01 9.92 -16.09
CA MET A 325 -9.30 9.53 -16.67
C MET A 325 -10.46 10.34 -16.10
N ALA A 326 -10.47 10.64 -14.79
CA ALA A 326 -11.48 11.48 -14.17
C ALA A 326 -11.50 12.90 -14.78
N LEU A 327 -10.32 13.48 -14.99
CA LEU A 327 -10.16 14.80 -15.60
C LEU A 327 -10.61 14.80 -17.07
N ARG A 328 -10.25 13.75 -17.82
CA ARG A 328 -10.61 13.62 -19.25
C ARG A 328 -12.10 13.37 -19.47
N LEU A 329 -12.77 12.75 -18.50
CA LEU A 329 -14.23 12.63 -18.46
C LEU A 329 -14.92 13.90 -17.96
N GLU A 330 -14.18 14.94 -17.56
CA GLU A 330 -14.71 16.17 -16.97
C GLU A 330 -15.69 15.89 -15.82
N LEU A 331 -15.39 14.87 -15.00
CA LEU A 331 -16.27 14.49 -13.90
C LEU A 331 -16.46 15.67 -12.95
N ALA A 332 -17.69 15.90 -12.51
CA ALA A 332 -17.98 16.96 -11.56
C ALA A 332 -17.10 16.77 -10.30
N GLN A 333 -16.43 17.84 -9.87
CA GLN A 333 -15.48 17.86 -8.75
C GLN A 333 -14.11 17.20 -9.03
N ALA A 334 -13.86 16.73 -10.25
CA ALA A 334 -12.50 16.42 -10.68
C ALA A 334 -11.80 17.72 -11.10
N GLY A 335 -10.51 17.81 -10.82
CA GLY A 335 -9.71 18.95 -11.26
C GLY A 335 -8.22 18.76 -11.00
N PRO A 336 -7.38 19.49 -11.74
CA PRO A 336 -5.92 19.30 -11.73
C PRO A 336 -5.26 19.74 -10.42
N ASN A 337 -5.95 20.60 -9.64
CA ASN A 337 -5.48 21.11 -8.37
C ASN A 337 -6.09 20.36 -7.17
N PHE A 338 -6.93 19.36 -7.43
CA PHE A 338 -7.41 18.46 -6.37
C PHE A 338 -6.47 17.28 -6.24
N ASP A 339 -6.47 16.67 -5.05
CA ASP A 339 -5.76 15.43 -4.79
C ASP A 339 -6.05 14.36 -5.85
N ILE A 340 -5.00 13.67 -6.24
CA ILE A 340 -5.03 12.53 -7.15
C ILE A 340 -6.07 11.49 -6.69
N ASP A 341 -6.19 11.30 -5.38
CA ASP A 341 -7.09 10.31 -4.82
C ASP A 341 -8.57 10.68 -4.95
N ASN A 342 -8.91 11.97 -4.93
CA ASN A 342 -10.26 12.43 -5.25
C ASN A 342 -10.68 12.00 -6.65
N ASN A 343 -9.82 12.32 -7.62
CA ASN A 343 -10.04 12.03 -9.02
C ASN A 343 -10.13 10.51 -9.24
N ILE A 344 -9.25 9.73 -8.60
CA ILE A 344 -9.29 8.27 -8.63
C ILE A 344 -10.66 7.74 -8.17
N VAL A 345 -11.19 8.26 -7.06
CA VAL A 345 -12.47 7.75 -6.56
C VAL A 345 -13.64 8.21 -7.43
N LEU A 346 -13.63 9.45 -7.93
CA LEU A 346 -14.62 9.92 -8.90
C LEU A 346 -14.69 8.99 -10.11
N PHE A 347 -13.53 8.62 -10.67
CA PHE A 347 -13.47 7.71 -11.80
C PHE A 347 -13.95 6.30 -11.44
N LYS A 348 -13.58 5.76 -10.27
CA LYS A 348 -14.08 4.45 -9.79
C LYS A 348 -15.59 4.45 -9.59
N ASN A 349 -16.14 5.49 -8.98
CA ASN A 349 -17.57 5.64 -8.79
C ASN A 349 -18.30 5.71 -10.13
N TRP A 350 -17.74 6.44 -11.09
CA TRP A 350 -18.27 6.48 -12.45
C TRP A 350 -18.25 5.08 -13.08
N LEU A 351 -17.13 4.34 -13.02
CA LEU A 351 -17.07 2.96 -13.51
C LEU A 351 -18.12 2.07 -12.83
N ALA A 352 -18.29 2.20 -11.52
CA ALA A 352 -19.20 1.38 -10.72
C ALA A 352 -20.70 1.65 -10.99
N LYS A 353 -21.08 2.91 -11.21
CA LYS A 353 -22.50 3.34 -11.26
C LYS A 353 -23.00 3.67 -12.67
N SER A 354 -22.10 3.94 -13.61
CA SER A 354 -22.44 4.40 -14.95
C SER A 354 -23.22 3.35 -15.72
N ALA A 355 -24.31 3.77 -16.37
CA ALA A 355 -25.03 2.94 -17.33
C ALA A 355 -24.32 2.84 -18.70
N LYS A 356 -23.15 3.47 -18.88
CA LYS A 356 -22.40 3.52 -20.14
C LYS A 356 -21.55 2.28 -20.36
N ARG A 357 -21.33 1.92 -21.61
CA ARG A 357 -20.48 0.80 -22.01
C ARG A 357 -19.02 1.27 -22.02
N TRP A 358 -18.21 0.77 -21.10
CA TRP A 358 -16.79 1.13 -21.04
C TRP A 358 -15.86 -0.09 -21.19
N LEU A 359 -14.68 0.17 -21.74
CA LEU A 359 -13.57 -0.77 -21.82
C LEU A 359 -12.37 -0.21 -21.05
N LEU A 360 -11.78 -1.03 -20.20
CA LEU A 360 -10.59 -0.66 -19.43
C LEU A 360 -9.44 -1.64 -19.72
N VAL A 361 -8.33 -1.11 -20.20
CA VAL A 361 -7.14 -1.89 -20.58
C VAL A 361 -6.03 -1.68 -19.55
N TYR A 362 -5.76 -2.67 -18.70
CA TYR A 362 -4.58 -2.65 -17.83
C TYR A 362 -3.37 -3.22 -18.57
N ASP A 363 -2.42 -2.35 -18.93
CA ASP A 363 -1.23 -2.75 -19.67
C ASP A 363 -0.04 -3.01 -18.74
N ASN A 364 0.62 -4.15 -18.96
CA ASN A 364 1.82 -4.62 -18.28
C ASN A 364 1.67 -4.77 -16.76
N VAL A 365 0.66 -5.53 -16.33
CA VAL A 365 0.48 -5.90 -14.92
C VAL A 365 1.60 -6.85 -14.49
N GLU A 366 2.45 -6.41 -13.56
CA GLU A 366 3.57 -7.22 -13.04
C GLU A 366 3.19 -8.04 -11.81
N ASP A 367 2.41 -7.44 -10.91
CA ASP A 367 1.89 -8.06 -9.71
C ASP A 367 0.39 -7.78 -9.61
N ILE A 368 -0.37 -8.81 -9.28
CA ILE A 368 -1.81 -8.69 -9.09
C ILE A 368 -2.18 -7.80 -7.91
N SER A 369 -1.30 -7.71 -6.90
CA SER A 369 -1.52 -6.84 -5.75
C SER A 369 -1.71 -5.37 -6.15
N LEU A 370 -1.16 -4.94 -7.29
CA LEU A 370 -1.29 -3.59 -7.84
C LEU A 370 -2.72 -3.27 -8.30
N LEU A 371 -3.46 -4.26 -8.79
CA LEU A 371 -4.84 -4.08 -9.22
C LEU A 371 -5.82 -4.05 -8.04
N SER A 372 -5.35 -4.39 -6.84
CA SER A 372 -6.17 -4.38 -5.63
C SER A 372 -6.77 -2.99 -5.43
N GLY A 373 -8.07 -2.88 -5.68
CA GLY A 373 -8.86 -1.69 -5.43
C GLY A 373 -9.04 -0.81 -6.64
N PHE A 374 -8.32 -1.10 -7.71
CA PHE A 374 -8.49 -0.43 -8.99
C PHE A 374 -9.40 -1.21 -9.92
N LEU A 375 -9.76 -2.45 -9.57
CA LEU A 375 -10.74 -3.23 -10.31
C LEU A 375 -12.16 -2.66 -10.12
N PRO A 376 -12.94 -2.47 -11.19
CA PRO A 376 -14.33 -2.08 -11.10
C PRO A 376 -15.21 -3.23 -10.61
N SER A 377 -16.27 -2.91 -9.87
CA SER A 377 -17.20 -3.87 -9.26
C SER A 377 -18.51 -4.07 -10.04
N SER A 378 -18.63 -3.44 -11.22
CA SER A 378 -19.86 -3.34 -12.00
C SER A 378 -19.70 -3.86 -13.44
N ASN A 379 -20.73 -3.63 -14.26
CA ASN A 379 -20.81 -4.05 -15.65
C ASN A 379 -19.79 -3.31 -16.50
N GLY A 380 -18.94 -4.05 -17.20
CA GLY A 380 -17.97 -3.49 -18.14
C GLY A 380 -17.00 -4.52 -18.68
N SER A 381 -16.09 -4.07 -19.54
CA SER A 381 -15.09 -4.92 -20.18
C SER A 381 -13.69 -4.56 -19.70
N ILE A 382 -12.90 -5.57 -19.35
CA ILE A 382 -11.49 -5.41 -18.96
C ILE A 382 -10.61 -6.22 -19.90
N VAL A 383 -9.51 -5.62 -20.34
CA VAL A 383 -8.39 -6.34 -20.96
C VAL A 383 -7.16 -6.18 -20.08
N ILE A 384 -6.47 -7.29 -19.77
CA ILE A 384 -5.24 -7.27 -18.97
C ILE A 384 -4.11 -7.82 -19.82
N THR A 385 -2.99 -7.10 -19.92
CA THR A 385 -1.76 -7.65 -20.51
C THR A 385 -0.74 -7.94 -19.43
N THR A 386 -0.14 -9.13 -19.47
CA THR A 386 0.89 -9.54 -18.50
C THR A 386 1.87 -10.53 -19.11
N ARG A 387 3.06 -10.64 -18.52
CA ARG A 387 4.01 -11.72 -18.81
C ARG A 387 4.14 -12.72 -17.66
N TYR A 388 3.43 -12.50 -16.55
CA TYR A 388 3.59 -13.26 -15.33
C TYR A 388 2.39 -14.16 -15.06
N GLU A 389 2.68 -15.42 -14.74
CA GLU A 389 1.67 -16.48 -14.59
C GLU A 389 0.77 -16.29 -13.35
N ASN A 390 1.30 -15.69 -12.28
CA ASN A 390 0.57 -15.35 -11.06
C ASN A 390 -0.58 -14.35 -11.30
N VAL A 391 -0.46 -13.51 -12.34
CA VAL A 391 -1.52 -12.60 -12.80
C VAL A 391 -2.44 -13.32 -13.78
N ALA A 392 -1.87 -14.07 -14.73
CA ALA A 392 -2.62 -14.76 -15.79
C ALA A 392 -3.60 -15.84 -15.29
N SER A 393 -3.33 -16.41 -14.12
CA SER A 393 -4.15 -17.46 -13.49
C SER A 393 -5.37 -16.93 -12.72
N ARG A 394 -5.51 -15.61 -12.58
CA ARG A 394 -6.59 -14.98 -11.82
C ARG A 394 -7.89 -14.89 -12.62
N ARG A 395 -9.01 -14.76 -11.91
CA ARG A 395 -10.35 -14.57 -12.48
C ARG A 395 -11.00 -13.32 -11.89
N PHE A 396 -11.54 -12.48 -12.76
CA PHE A 396 -12.27 -11.24 -12.48
C PHE A 396 -13.60 -11.30 -13.23
N GLY A 397 -14.68 -11.63 -12.52
CA GLY A 397 -15.97 -11.92 -13.15
C GLY A 397 -15.87 -13.03 -14.19
N ARG A 398 -16.46 -12.81 -15.36
CA ARG A 398 -16.38 -13.72 -16.51
C ARG A 398 -15.01 -13.57 -17.19
N THR A 399 -14.08 -14.47 -16.90
CA THR A 399 -12.69 -14.39 -17.39
C THR A 399 -12.37 -15.37 -18.51
N LEU A 400 -11.69 -14.89 -19.55
CA LEU A 400 -11.02 -15.72 -20.56
C LEU A 400 -9.53 -15.39 -20.61
N ARG A 401 -8.70 -16.43 -20.63
CA ARG A 401 -7.24 -16.31 -20.76
C ARG A 401 -6.81 -16.68 -22.17
N LEU A 402 -5.90 -15.89 -22.72
CA LEU A 402 -5.20 -16.14 -23.97
C LEU A 402 -3.69 -16.15 -23.74
N GLU A 403 -3.03 -17.25 -24.05
CA GLU A 403 -1.58 -17.30 -24.20
C GLU A 403 -1.19 -16.93 -25.63
N LEU A 404 -0.63 -15.73 -25.79
CA LEU A 404 -0.22 -15.18 -27.08
C LEU A 404 1.17 -15.70 -27.46
N GLY A 405 1.22 -16.65 -28.40
CA GLY A 405 2.47 -17.11 -29.03
C GLY A 405 2.98 -16.18 -30.13
N PRO A 406 4.15 -16.42 -30.72
CA PRO A 406 4.71 -15.64 -31.84
C PRO A 406 3.81 -15.60 -33.10
N LEU A 407 4.13 -14.74 -34.07
CA LEU A 407 3.40 -14.67 -35.34
C LEU A 407 3.65 -15.93 -36.18
N ALA A 408 2.61 -16.35 -36.90
CA ALA A 408 2.77 -17.33 -37.94
C ALA A 408 3.65 -16.77 -39.06
N TRP A 409 4.26 -17.67 -39.83
CA TRP A 409 5.12 -17.32 -40.96
C TRP A 409 4.51 -16.29 -41.92
N THR A 410 3.25 -16.50 -42.31
CA THR A 410 2.52 -15.61 -43.25
C THR A 410 2.41 -14.19 -42.71
N ASP A 411 2.03 -14.07 -41.45
CA ASP A 411 1.81 -12.79 -40.77
C ASP A 411 3.15 -12.11 -40.51
N GLY A 412 4.17 -12.86 -40.10
CA GLY A 412 5.53 -12.36 -39.91
C GLY A 412 6.13 -11.81 -41.21
N MET A 413 5.92 -12.48 -42.34
CA MET A 413 6.33 -12.00 -43.66
C MET A 413 5.59 -10.73 -44.07
N GLN A 414 4.29 -10.67 -43.81
CA GLN A 414 3.49 -9.47 -44.08
C GLN A 414 3.97 -8.28 -43.23
N LEU A 415 4.26 -8.51 -41.95
CA LEU A 415 4.84 -7.50 -41.06
C LEU A 415 6.18 -6.98 -41.62
N PHE A 416 7.10 -7.90 -41.93
CA PHE A 416 8.42 -7.56 -42.48
C PHE A 416 8.30 -6.75 -43.76
N ARG A 417 7.40 -7.13 -44.68
CA ARG A 417 7.10 -6.39 -45.91
C ARG A 417 6.61 -4.97 -45.65
N SER A 418 5.60 -4.83 -44.79
CA SER A 418 5.03 -3.53 -44.48
C SER A 418 6.07 -2.57 -43.88
N LEU A 419 6.89 -3.07 -42.94
CA LEU A 419 7.93 -2.28 -42.32
C LEU A 419 9.05 -1.93 -43.30
N ARG A 420 9.53 -2.88 -44.12
CA ARG A 420 10.54 -2.60 -45.15
C ARG A 420 10.12 -1.48 -46.09
N SER A 421 8.89 -1.55 -46.61
CA SER A 421 8.35 -0.52 -47.51
C SER A 421 8.25 0.86 -46.87
N SER A 422 8.15 0.93 -45.54
CA SER A 422 8.12 2.19 -44.81
C SER A 422 9.49 2.85 -44.63
N PHE A 423 10.57 2.06 -44.65
CA PHE A 423 11.95 2.56 -44.54
C PHE A 423 12.61 2.75 -45.90
N ASP A 424 12.24 1.94 -46.90
CA ASP A 424 12.76 1.99 -48.26
C ASP A 424 11.65 1.63 -49.25
N ALA A 425 11.11 2.65 -49.92
CA ALA A 425 10.00 2.50 -50.86
C ALA A 425 10.39 1.75 -52.14
N GLU A 426 11.69 1.65 -52.45
CA GLU A 426 12.22 0.94 -53.62
C GLU A 426 12.62 -0.51 -53.29
N ALA A 427 12.61 -0.91 -52.02
CA ALA A 427 12.96 -2.27 -51.59
C ALA A 427 11.92 -3.30 -52.05
N GLN A 428 12.23 -4.02 -53.13
CA GLN A 428 11.44 -5.16 -53.61
C GLN A 428 11.84 -6.44 -52.87
N LEU A 429 11.11 -6.78 -51.81
CA LEU A 429 11.28 -8.04 -51.06
C LEU A 429 11.07 -9.30 -51.92
N ASP A 430 10.42 -9.17 -53.07
CA ASP A 430 10.18 -10.27 -53.99
C ASP A 430 11.46 -10.74 -54.72
N ASP A 431 12.57 -10.00 -54.60
CA ASP A 431 13.88 -10.36 -55.15
C ASP A 431 14.74 -11.24 -54.21
N GLU A 432 14.44 -11.29 -52.90
CA GLU A 432 15.21 -12.04 -51.87
C GLU A 432 14.32 -12.88 -50.91
N PRO A 433 13.43 -13.75 -51.42
CA PRO A 433 12.45 -14.47 -50.59
C PRO A 433 13.04 -15.52 -49.65
N GLU A 434 14.17 -16.14 -50.02
CA GLU A 434 14.83 -17.15 -49.19
C GLU A 434 15.60 -16.51 -48.03
N GLU A 435 16.28 -15.38 -48.26
CA GLU A 435 16.95 -14.61 -47.22
C GLU A 435 15.93 -14.02 -46.22
N ALA A 436 14.80 -13.50 -46.71
CA ALA A 436 13.71 -13.05 -45.83
C ALA A 436 13.16 -14.19 -44.96
N LYS A 437 13.16 -15.42 -45.50
CA LYS A 437 12.73 -16.62 -44.78
C LYS A 437 13.69 -17.07 -43.71
N GLU A 438 14.98 -17.00 -44.00
CA GLU A 438 16.03 -17.28 -43.03
C GLU A 438 15.95 -16.31 -41.84
N ILE A 439 15.84 -15.01 -42.10
CA ILE A 439 15.69 -13.96 -41.07
C ILE A 439 14.48 -14.21 -40.17
N LEU A 440 13.32 -14.47 -40.76
CA LEU A 440 12.07 -14.66 -40.00
C LEU A 440 12.05 -15.98 -39.21
N HIS A 441 12.68 -17.02 -39.75
CA HIS A 441 12.87 -18.29 -39.04
C HIS A 441 13.74 -18.09 -37.80
N GLU A 442 14.84 -17.35 -37.92
CA GLU A 442 15.74 -17.05 -36.81
C GLU A 442 15.08 -16.20 -35.71
N LEU A 443 14.20 -15.28 -36.11
CA LEU A 443 13.42 -14.46 -35.18
C LEU A 443 12.30 -15.23 -34.48
N GLY A 444 12.02 -16.47 -34.89
CA GLY A 444 10.94 -17.30 -34.34
C GLY A 444 9.56 -16.63 -34.42
N GLY A 445 9.36 -15.72 -35.39
CA GLY A 445 8.11 -14.97 -35.56
C GLY A 445 7.83 -13.90 -34.49
N LEU A 446 8.83 -13.45 -33.73
CA LEU A 446 8.66 -12.38 -32.72
C LEU A 446 8.49 -11.00 -33.38
N PRO A 447 7.33 -10.31 -33.23
CA PRO A 447 7.06 -9.02 -33.88
C PRO A 447 8.13 -7.95 -33.61
N LEU A 448 8.58 -7.82 -32.36
CA LEU A 448 9.60 -6.85 -31.99
C LEU A 448 10.93 -7.11 -32.72
N GLY A 449 11.31 -8.37 -32.89
CA GLY A 449 12.52 -8.72 -33.64
C GLY A 449 12.39 -8.33 -35.11
N ILE A 450 11.22 -8.58 -35.70
CA ILE A 450 10.92 -8.21 -37.09
C ILE A 450 10.99 -6.69 -37.27
N GLU A 451 10.45 -5.91 -36.34
CA GLU A 451 10.54 -4.43 -36.32
C GLU A 451 12.01 -3.96 -36.31
N LEU A 452 12.81 -4.50 -35.40
CA LEU A 452 14.22 -4.13 -35.25
C LEU A 452 15.07 -4.52 -36.48
N TYR A 453 14.87 -5.72 -37.04
CA TYR A 453 15.60 -6.16 -38.24
C TYR A 453 15.20 -5.32 -39.45
N SER A 454 13.91 -5.02 -39.61
CA SER A 454 13.42 -4.19 -40.70
C SER A 454 14.07 -2.81 -40.68
N ALA A 455 14.05 -2.15 -39.50
CA ALA A 455 14.63 -0.84 -39.30
C ALA A 455 16.14 -0.82 -39.54
N TYR A 456 16.91 -1.76 -38.98
CA TYR A 456 18.37 -1.79 -39.15
C TYR A 456 18.79 -1.87 -40.60
N ILE A 457 18.22 -2.83 -41.32
CA ILE A 457 18.55 -3.10 -42.71
C ILE A 457 18.17 -1.88 -43.57
N GLY A 458 17.07 -1.20 -43.24
CA GLY A 458 16.57 -0.05 -43.99
C GLY A 458 17.47 1.16 -43.77
N PHE A 459 17.76 1.46 -42.51
CA PHE A 459 18.67 2.52 -42.11
C PHE A 459 20.08 2.38 -42.71
N ARG A 460 20.58 1.14 -42.86
CA ARG A 460 21.89 0.86 -43.45
C ARG A 460 21.87 0.67 -44.97
N HIS A 461 20.70 0.71 -45.59
CA HIS A 461 20.49 0.37 -47.01
C HIS A 461 21.12 -0.98 -47.39
N TYR A 462 20.96 -1.99 -46.54
CA TYR A 462 21.46 -3.34 -46.81
C TYR A 462 20.45 -4.16 -47.60
N THR A 463 20.96 -4.97 -48.53
CA THR A 463 20.24 -6.15 -49.03
C THR A 463 20.11 -7.20 -47.91
N LEU A 464 19.12 -8.07 -47.97
CA LEU A 464 18.93 -9.12 -46.96
C LEU A 464 20.14 -10.05 -46.91
N ARG A 465 20.73 -10.36 -48.07
CA ARG A 465 21.96 -11.15 -48.14
C ARG A 465 23.17 -10.47 -47.49
N GLN A 466 23.33 -9.16 -47.65
CA GLN A 466 24.40 -8.42 -46.95
C GLN A 466 24.21 -8.44 -45.43
N PHE A 467 22.96 -8.33 -44.98
CA PHE A 467 22.62 -8.38 -43.57
C PHE A 467 22.92 -9.75 -42.95
N LEU A 468 22.44 -10.85 -43.53
CA LEU A 468 22.70 -12.21 -43.04
C LEU A 468 24.20 -12.53 -42.91
N ASN A 469 25.00 -12.14 -43.92
CA ASN A 469 26.45 -12.32 -43.86
C ASN A 469 27.13 -11.56 -42.71
N LYS A 470 26.59 -10.39 -42.33
CA LYS A 470 27.09 -9.58 -41.22
C LYS A 470 26.64 -10.14 -39.87
N GLN A 471 25.40 -10.60 -39.81
CA GLN A 471 24.80 -11.23 -38.64
C GLN A 471 25.54 -12.48 -38.22
N ASP A 472 25.88 -13.33 -39.16
CA ASP A 472 26.69 -14.53 -38.91
C ASP A 472 28.04 -14.20 -38.26
N LYS A 473 28.60 -13.03 -38.56
CA LYS A 473 29.88 -12.57 -38.00
C LYS A 473 29.74 -12.07 -36.56
N VAL A 474 28.65 -11.35 -36.25
CA VAL A 474 28.34 -10.82 -34.90
C VAL A 474 27.84 -11.93 -33.98
N ALA A 475 26.95 -12.81 -34.46
CA ALA A 475 26.47 -13.98 -33.73
C ALA A 475 27.65 -14.87 -33.28
N ARG A 476 28.61 -15.15 -34.17
CA ARG A 476 29.85 -15.89 -33.85
C ARG A 476 30.75 -15.21 -32.81
N GLN A 477 30.66 -13.88 -32.62
CA GLN A 477 31.42 -13.15 -31.60
C GLN A 477 30.70 -13.12 -30.24
N VAL A 478 29.35 -13.09 -30.24
CA VAL A 478 28.51 -13.09 -29.03
C VAL A 478 28.37 -14.50 -28.40
N LEU A 479 28.56 -15.57 -29.19
CA LEU A 479 28.49 -17.00 -28.80
C LEU A 479 29.53 -17.50 -27.76
N LYS A 480 30.10 -16.63 -26.92
CA LYS A 480 31.07 -17.01 -25.86
C LYS A 480 30.52 -16.96 -24.42
N THR A 481 29.23 -16.74 -24.24
CA THR A 481 28.65 -16.56 -22.89
C THR A 481 27.30 -17.28 -22.79
N ASP A 482 27.24 -18.25 -21.88
CA ASP A 482 26.16 -19.24 -21.75
C ASP A 482 24.82 -18.70 -21.21
N ALA A 483 23.77 -19.47 -21.51
CA ALA A 483 22.46 -19.55 -20.86
C ALA A 483 21.33 -18.60 -21.33
N ALA A 484 20.95 -18.67 -22.61
CA ALA A 484 19.62 -18.21 -23.04
C ALA A 484 18.97 -19.23 -24.02
N THR A 485 17.67 -19.11 -24.29
CA THR A 485 16.99 -19.95 -25.29
C THR A 485 17.38 -19.53 -26.72
N GLU A 486 17.22 -20.40 -27.73
CA GLU A 486 17.56 -20.10 -29.15
C GLU A 486 16.97 -18.77 -29.65
N THR A 487 15.74 -18.41 -29.25
CA THR A 487 15.08 -17.14 -29.57
C THR A 487 15.60 -15.91 -28.82
N SER A 488 16.26 -16.11 -27.67
CA SER A 488 16.90 -15.02 -26.92
C SER A 488 18.26 -14.64 -27.52
N HIS A 489 18.90 -15.57 -28.24
CA HIS A 489 20.20 -15.38 -28.88
C HIS A 489 20.12 -14.53 -30.17
N SER A 490 19.03 -14.64 -30.94
CA SER A 490 18.85 -13.85 -32.17
C SER A 490 18.51 -12.38 -31.93
N LEU A 491 17.75 -12.07 -30.88
CA LEU A 491 17.50 -10.66 -30.49
C LEU A 491 18.75 -9.97 -29.93
N ALA A 492 19.62 -10.70 -29.22
CA ALA A 492 20.84 -10.16 -28.63
C ALA A 492 21.83 -9.65 -29.69
N SER A 493 22.02 -10.40 -30.79
CA SER A 493 22.93 -10.01 -31.87
C SER A 493 22.46 -8.74 -32.60
N VAL A 494 21.15 -8.56 -32.78
CA VAL A 494 20.62 -7.38 -33.45
C VAL A 494 20.56 -6.15 -32.57
N TRP A 495 20.28 -6.30 -31.28
CA TRP A 495 20.48 -5.19 -30.36
C TRP A 495 21.93 -4.70 -30.42
N GLU A 496 22.91 -5.60 -30.41
CA GLU A 496 24.31 -5.22 -30.50
C GLU A 496 24.63 -4.46 -31.79
N MET A 497 24.13 -4.91 -32.95
CA MET A 497 24.34 -4.22 -34.22
C MET A 497 23.78 -2.80 -34.24
N HIS A 498 22.59 -2.60 -33.67
CA HIS A 498 21.98 -1.28 -33.52
C HIS A 498 22.78 -0.40 -32.55
N PHE A 499 23.24 -0.97 -31.44
CA PHE A 499 24.01 -0.24 -30.44
C PHE A 499 25.40 0.14 -30.97
N GLU A 500 26.09 -0.75 -31.70
CA GLU A 500 27.32 -0.43 -32.43
C GLU A 500 27.11 0.69 -33.44
N ALA A 501 25.94 0.74 -34.10
CA ALA A 501 25.63 1.75 -35.10
C ALA A 501 25.57 3.17 -34.52
N ILE A 502 25.15 3.30 -33.26
CA ILE A 502 25.02 4.59 -32.57
C ILE A 502 26.13 4.86 -31.56
N MET A 503 26.98 3.87 -31.24
CA MET A 503 27.92 3.86 -30.10
C MET A 503 28.72 5.17 -29.92
N ASN A 504 29.16 5.76 -31.03
CA ASN A 504 30.01 6.95 -31.08
C ASN A 504 29.23 8.25 -31.38
N SER A 505 27.93 8.29 -31.09
CA SER A 505 27.06 9.44 -31.34
C SER A 505 26.30 9.88 -30.07
N ASN A 506 25.80 11.11 -30.09
CA ASN A 506 24.93 11.67 -29.05
C ASN A 506 23.69 10.79 -28.78
N ALA A 507 23.17 10.10 -29.81
CA ALA A 507 22.08 9.14 -29.68
C ALA A 507 22.37 8.01 -28.69
N SER A 508 23.60 7.50 -28.64
CA SER A 508 23.98 6.45 -27.68
C SER A 508 24.07 6.97 -26.25
N GLN A 509 24.47 8.24 -26.07
CA GLN A 509 24.43 8.88 -24.76
C GLN A 509 22.98 9.14 -24.31
N LEU A 510 22.14 9.66 -25.21
CA LEU A 510 20.71 9.87 -24.97
C LEU A 510 19.99 8.57 -24.58
N LEU A 511 20.21 7.49 -25.33
CA LEU A 511 19.67 6.17 -25.01
C LEU A 511 20.22 5.64 -23.68
N GLY A 512 21.46 5.99 -23.32
CA GLY A 512 22.04 5.75 -22.02
C GLY A 512 21.19 6.32 -20.89
N VAL A 513 20.83 7.61 -20.98
CA VAL A 513 19.96 8.28 -19.98
C VAL A 513 18.56 7.64 -19.96
N MET A 514 17.92 7.50 -21.13
CA MET A 514 16.59 6.90 -21.26
C MET A 514 16.53 5.46 -20.73
N SER A 515 17.66 4.75 -20.76
CA SER A 515 17.70 3.38 -20.26
C SER A 515 17.61 3.25 -18.74
N LEU A 516 17.72 4.36 -18.00
CA LEU A 516 17.76 4.39 -16.53
C LEU A 516 16.47 4.87 -15.88
N ILE A 517 15.52 5.38 -16.67
CA ILE A 517 14.26 5.96 -16.23
C ILE A 517 13.05 5.14 -16.70
N SER A 518 11.82 5.57 -16.35
CA SER A 518 10.60 4.94 -16.85
C SER A 518 10.59 4.93 -18.39
N PRO A 519 10.24 3.80 -19.04
CA PRO A 519 10.33 3.63 -20.49
C PRO A 519 9.24 4.36 -21.28
N ASP A 520 8.23 4.88 -20.61
CA ASP A 520 7.05 5.50 -21.20
C ASP A 520 6.91 6.96 -20.73
N ASP A 521 6.24 7.79 -21.54
CA ASP A 521 5.95 9.22 -21.30
C ASP A 521 7.16 10.10 -20.95
N ILE A 522 8.34 9.78 -21.47
CA ILE A 522 9.55 10.59 -21.24
C ILE A 522 9.36 11.96 -21.93
N PRO A 523 9.31 13.07 -21.20
CA PRO A 523 9.16 14.39 -21.79
C PRO A 523 10.44 14.79 -22.55
N VAL A 524 10.34 15.33 -23.77
CA VAL A 524 11.50 15.85 -24.52
C VAL A 524 12.23 16.92 -23.70
N GLU A 525 11.47 17.74 -22.98
CA GLU A 525 11.97 18.78 -22.08
C GLU A 525 12.89 18.25 -20.96
N LEU A 526 12.82 16.95 -20.58
CA LEU A 526 13.79 16.36 -19.66
C LEU A 526 15.23 16.47 -20.17
N PHE A 527 15.41 16.51 -21.49
CA PHE A 527 16.70 16.64 -22.16
C PHE A 527 17.01 18.09 -22.56
N GLN A 528 16.21 19.06 -22.12
CA GLN A 528 16.45 20.49 -22.33
C GLN A 528 16.74 21.12 -20.96
N PRO A 529 18.00 21.13 -20.50
CA PRO A 529 18.35 21.56 -19.15
C PRO A 529 17.98 23.04 -18.93
N THR A 530 17.45 23.38 -17.75
CA THR A 530 17.13 24.79 -17.42
C THR A 530 18.36 25.62 -17.04
N ASP A 531 19.44 24.94 -16.63
CA ASP A 531 20.75 25.52 -16.32
C ASP A 531 21.86 24.70 -17.01
N GLU A 532 22.75 25.37 -17.74
CA GLU A 532 23.91 24.76 -18.41
C GLU A 532 24.85 24.02 -17.43
N ASN A 533 24.82 24.34 -16.14
CA ASN A 533 25.62 23.64 -15.12
C ASN A 533 25.09 22.24 -14.77
N VAL A 534 23.87 21.88 -15.20
CA VAL A 534 23.25 20.57 -14.96
C VAL A 534 23.83 19.50 -15.88
N VAL A 535 24.31 19.88 -17.06
CA VAL A 535 24.84 18.91 -18.02
C VAL A 535 26.24 18.44 -17.65
N THR A 536 26.49 17.16 -17.92
CA THR A 536 27.81 16.55 -17.78
C THR A 536 28.47 16.43 -19.15
N SER A 537 29.72 15.98 -19.22
CA SER A 537 30.32 15.58 -20.50
C SER A 537 29.54 14.46 -21.22
N PHE A 538 28.69 13.72 -20.50
CA PHE A 538 27.83 12.70 -21.07
C PHE A 538 26.58 13.28 -21.75
N THR A 539 26.13 14.47 -21.35
CA THR A 539 24.88 15.11 -21.82
C THR A 539 25.10 16.54 -22.31
N SER A 540 26.33 16.95 -22.60
CA SER A 540 26.65 18.32 -23.02
C SER A 540 25.97 18.71 -24.33
N PHE A 541 25.70 17.74 -25.21
CA PHE A 541 24.97 17.95 -26.46
C PHE A 541 23.49 18.35 -26.24
N CYS A 542 22.94 18.13 -25.05
CA CYS A 542 21.55 18.50 -24.72
C CYS A 542 21.32 20.02 -24.64
N VAL A 543 22.39 20.82 -24.58
CA VAL A 543 22.32 22.29 -24.56
C VAL A 543 22.00 22.85 -25.95
N ASP A 544 22.45 22.16 -27.00
CA ASP A 544 22.18 22.55 -28.38
C ASP A 544 20.94 21.80 -28.87
N GLU A 545 19.92 22.56 -29.28
CA GLU A 545 18.61 22.02 -29.65
C GLU A 545 18.68 21.18 -30.94
N ASP A 546 19.57 21.54 -31.87
CA ASP A 546 19.79 20.80 -33.12
C ASP A 546 20.51 19.48 -32.85
N ASP A 547 21.55 19.48 -31.99
CA ASP A 547 22.27 18.25 -31.60
C ASP A 547 21.36 17.26 -30.85
N LEU A 548 20.46 17.76 -30.01
CA LEU A 548 19.46 16.93 -29.31
C LEU A 548 18.46 16.33 -30.30
N GLU A 549 17.92 17.13 -31.22
CA GLU A 549 16.95 16.67 -32.20
C GLU A 549 17.59 15.66 -33.16
N ASP A 550 18.84 15.87 -33.61
CA ASP A 550 19.62 14.92 -34.40
C ASP A 550 19.81 13.58 -33.68
N ALA A 551 20.05 13.62 -32.35
CA ALA A 551 20.15 12.42 -31.53
C ALA A 551 18.82 11.66 -31.43
N ILE A 552 17.71 12.37 -31.23
CA ILE A 552 16.34 11.81 -31.19
C ILE A 552 16.01 11.18 -32.56
N ASP A 553 16.28 11.90 -33.64
CA ASP A 553 16.06 11.46 -35.01
C ASP A 553 16.83 10.18 -35.33
N LEU A 554 18.10 10.11 -34.91
CA LEU A 554 18.93 8.94 -35.12
C LEU A 554 18.39 7.71 -34.37
N LEU A 555 17.90 7.89 -33.13
CA LEU A 555 17.26 6.81 -32.36
C LEU A 555 15.92 6.37 -32.98
N MET A 556 15.11 7.30 -33.49
CA MET A 556 13.86 7.00 -34.19
C MET A 556 14.11 6.24 -35.50
N LYS A 557 15.10 6.68 -36.30
CA LYS A 557 15.51 6.03 -37.55
C LYS A 557 15.98 4.57 -37.33
N ASN A 558 16.55 4.27 -36.16
CA ASN A 558 16.93 2.91 -35.78
C ASN A 558 15.82 2.12 -35.05
N ALA A 559 14.60 2.67 -34.95
CA ALA A 559 13.46 2.09 -34.22
C ALA A 559 13.76 1.72 -32.75
N LEU A 560 14.71 2.42 -32.12
CA LEU A 560 15.07 2.22 -30.72
C LEU A 560 14.13 2.97 -29.78
N ILE A 561 13.50 4.04 -30.28
CA ILE A 561 12.53 4.88 -29.58
C ILE A 561 11.33 5.19 -30.48
N LYS A 562 10.23 5.64 -29.88
CA LYS A 562 9.05 6.19 -30.54
C LYS A 562 8.73 7.55 -29.94
N ARG A 563 8.36 8.52 -30.79
CA ARG A 563 7.96 9.87 -30.38
C ARG A 563 6.50 10.13 -30.73
N ASN A 564 5.76 10.73 -29.82
CA ASN A 564 4.41 11.24 -30.02
C ASN A 564 4.33 12.65 -29.45
N GLY A 565 4.42 13.67 -30.32
CA GLY A 565 4.52 15.06 -29.90
C GLY A 565 5.78 15.34 -29.07
N ASP A 566 5.59 15.81 -27.85
CA ASP A 566 6.62 16.12 -26.85
C ASP A 566 6.99 14.91 -25.97
N ARG A 567 6.41 13.72 -26.24
CA ARG A 567 6.65 12.51 -25.45
C ARG A 567 7.43 11.46 -26.22
N ILE A 568 8.40 10.86 -25.54
CA ILE A 568 9.23 9.77 -26.05
C ILE A 568 8.92 8.49 -25.25
N SER A 569 8.92 7.36 -25.94
CA SER A 569 8.86 6.04 -25.34
C SER A 569 9.96 5.15 -25.92
N LEU A 570 10.48 4.24 -25.11
CA LEU A 570 11.42 3.21 -25.55
C LEU A 570 10.94 1.83 -25.12
N HIS A 571 11.18 0.82 -25.96
CA HIS A 571 10.75 -0.53 -25.61
C HIS A 571 11.60 -1.08 -24.45
N ARG A 572 10.95 -1.66 -23.43
CA ARG A 572 11.61 -2.14 -22.20
C ARG A 572 12.70 -3.18 -22.44
N LEU A 573 12.54 -4.02 -23.47
CA LEU A 573 13.59 -4.97 -23.89
C LEU A 573 14.80 -4.24 -24.48
N VAL A 574 14.61 -3.17 -25.24
CA VAL A 574 15.71 -2.34 -25.75
C VAL A 574 16.43 -1.67 -24.58
N GLN A 575 15.68 -1.09 -23.64
CA GLN A 575 16.23 -0.53 -22.40
C GLN A 575 17.07 -1.56 -21.62
N LYS A 576 16.53 -2.77 -21.40
CA LYS A 576 17.25 -3.84 -20.68
C LYS A 576 18.48 -4.30 -21.46
N ALA A 577 18.37 -4.51 -22.77
CA ALA A 577 19.48 -4.96 -23.62
C ALA A 577 20.61 -3.92 -23.63
N PHE A 578 20.29 -2.63 -23.78
CA PHE A 578 21.30 -1.56 -23.82
C PHE A 578 22.12 -1.48 -22.53
N ARG A 579 21.47 -1.66 -21.37
CA ARG A 579 22.15 -1.67 -20.06
C ARG A 579 23.16 -2.81 -19.87
N HIS A 580 22.97 -3.93 -20.57
CA HIS A 580 23.80 -5.13 -20.41
C HIS A 580 24.68 -5.41 -21.64
N SER A 581 24.60 -4.57 -22.67
CA SER A 581 25.35 -4.72 -23.92
C SER A 581 26.77 -4.14 -23.78
N PRO A 582 27.80 -4.80 -24.35
CA PRO A 582 29.13 -4.22 -24.51
C PRO A 582 29.13 -2.87 -25.24
N SER A 583 28.29 -2.74 -26.27
CA SER A 583 28.12 -1.51 -27.06
C SER A 583 27.20 -0.47 -26.45
N GLY A 584 26.46 -0.83 -25.41
CA GLY A 584 25.60 0.07 -24.66
C GLY A 584 26.32 0.69 -23.45
N LEU A 585 25.85 0.35 -22.26
CA LEU A 585 26.41 0.86 -21.00
C LEU A 585 27.43 -0.12 -20.38
N SER A 586 28.63 -0.15 -20.96
CA SER A 586 29.79 -0.74 -20.28
C SER A 586 30.22 0.12 -19.09
N SER A 587 30.94 -0.46 -18.13
CA SER A 587 31.64 0.34 -17.12
C SER A 587 32.90 0.95 -17.75
N PRO A 588 33.19 2.26 -17.61
CA PRO A 588 32.63 3.26 -16.68
C PRO A 588 31.43 4.09 -17.21
N ARG A 589 31.03 3.89 -18.47
CA ARG A 589 29.95 4.63 -19.14
C ARG A 589 28.61 4.55 -18.38
N PHE A 590 28.34 3.41 -17.74
CA PHE A 590 27.14 3.22 -16.91
C PHE A 590 27.07 4.21 -15.73
N GLN A 591 28.20 4.49 -15.07
CA GLN A 591 28.26 5.46 -13.97
C GLN A 591 28.02 6.89 -14.48
N SER A 592 28.65 7.28 -15.60
CA SER A 592 28.44 8.61 -16.19
C SER A 592 27.01 8.83 -16.67
N ALA A 593 26.39 7.81 -17.27
CA ALA A 593 24.98 7.85 -17.65
C ALA A 593 24.07 8.01 -16.42
N PHE A 594 24.36 7.30 -15.33
CA PHE A 594 23.62 7.41 -14.08
C PHE A 594 23.70 8.82 -13.49
N GLU A 595 24.90 9.38 -13.36
CA GLU A 595 25.12 10.74 -12.85
C GLU A 595 24.42 11.79 -13.71
N ALA A 596 24.54 11.70 -15.03
CA ALA A 596 23.87 12.61 -15.95
C ALA A 596 22.34 12.52 -15.84
N THR A 597 21.80 11.30 -15.71
CA THR A 597 20.36 11.08 -15.54
C THR A 597 19.85 11.69 -14.24
N VAL A 598 20.58 11.50 -13.14
CA VAL A 598 20.23 12.08 -11.84
C VAL A 598 20.12 13.60 -11.94
N LEU A 599 21.09 14.25 -12.60
CA LEU A 599 21.11 15.70 -12.73
C LEU A 599 19.97 16.23 -13.59
N LEU A 600 19.71 15.62 -14.76
CA LEU A 600 18.58 16.00 -15.61
C LEU A 600 17.22 15.85 -14.92
N VAL A 601 17.01 14.75 -14.18
CA VAL A 601 15.75 14.55 -13.44
C VAL A 601 15.65 15.51 -12.25
N ARG A 602 16.76 15.82 -11.56
CA ARG A 602 16.82 16.77 -10.44
C ARG A 602 16.52 18.20 -10.88
N ASP A 603 16.93 18.59 -12.08
CA ASP A 603 16.62 19.89 -12.69
C ASP A 603 15.11 20.09 -12.91
N ARG A 604 14.39 19.01 -13.19
CA ARG A 604 12.95 19.03 -13.47
C ARG A 604 12.06 18.74 -12.26
N PHE A 605 12.51 17.91 -11.32
CA PHE A 605 11.71 17.57 -10.14
C PHE A 605 11.72 18.71 -9.12
N PRO A 606 10.55 19.14 -8.59
CA PRO A 606 10.49 20.24 -7.63
C PRO A 606 11.24 19.92 -6.33
N SER A 607 11.83 20.95 -5.72
CA SER A 607 12.62 20.79 -4.49
C SER A 607 11.82 21.19 -3.26
N THR A 608 12.08 20.54 -2.13
CA THR A 608 11.46 20.92 -0.84
C THR A 608 12.06 22.19 -0.22
N LEU A 609 12.91 22.92 -0.96
CA LEU A 609 13.57 24.14 -0.47
C LEU A 609 12.50 25.16 -0.06
N ARG A 610 12.55 25.58 1.21
CA ARG A 610 11.67 26.58 1.87
C ARG A 610 10.31 26.09 2.35
N GLY A 611 10.07 24.77 2.41
CA GLY A 611 8.90 24.20 3.10
C GLY A 611 7.56 24.53 2.43
N GLN A 612 7.58 24.77 1.13
CA GLN A 612 6.38 24.75 0.29
C GLN A 612 5.93 23.30 0.09
N SER A 613 4.62 23.08 -0.03
CA SER A 613 4.10 21.76 -0.35
C SER A 613 4.48 21.40 -1.78
N LEU A 614 4.96 20.18 -2.00
CA LEU A 614 5.20 19.67 -3.36
C LEU A 614 3.89 19.36 -4.08
N VAL A 615 2.77 19.24 -3.35
CA VAL A 615 1.43 19.13 -3.94
C VAL A 615 1.07 20.35 -4.78
N ASP A 616 1.54 21.55 -4.42
CA ASP A 616 1.35 22.78 -5.21
C ASP A 616 2.04 22.69 -6.59
N HIS A 617 2.99 21.77 -6.74
CA HIS A 617 3.70 21.42 -7.98
C HIS A 617 3.32 20.02 -8.49
N GLY A 618 2.11 19.54 -8.16
CA GLY A 618 1.69 18.15 -8.37
C GLY A 618 1.77 17.65 -9.82
N GLN A 619 1.64 18.52 -10.83
CA GLN A 619 1.78 18.12 -12.24
C GLN A 619 3.19 17.63 -12.56
N ASP A 620 4.21 18.44 -12.24
CA ASP A 620 5.62 18.08 -12.49
C ASP A 620 6.06 16.94 -11.58
N ALA A 621 5.67 16.98 -10.29
CA ALA A 621 6.00 15.94 -9.33
C ALA A 621 5.42 14.58 -9.75
N SER A 622 4.15 14.52 -10.16
CA SER A 622 3.52 13.30 -10.68
C SER A 622 4.19 12.81 -11.96
N LEU A 623 4.52 13.72 -12.88
CA LEU A 623 5.14 13.37 -14.15
C LEU A 623 6.51 12.71 -13.99
N TYR A 624 7.36 13.24 -13.11
CA TYR A 624 8.73 12.77 -12.96
C TYR A 624 8.91 11.66 -11.91
N LEU A 625 7.94 11.44 -11.01
CA LEU A 625 8.02 10.40 -9.99
C LEU A 625 8.30 8.99 -10.54
N PRO A 626 7.63 8.51 -11.63
CA PRO A 626 7.93 7.19 -12.20
C PRO A 626 9.38 7.05 -12.69
N HIS A 627 9.98 8.14 -13.21
CA HIS A 627 11.38 8.15 -13.65
C HIS A 627 12.33 8.02 -12.45
N ILE A 628 12.04 8.67 -11.32
CA ILE A 628 12.82 8.55 -10.08
C ILE A 628 12.73 7.14 -9.50
N LEU A 629 11.54 6.53 -9.50
CA LEU A 629 11.33 5.16 -9.02
C LEU A 629 12.08 4.14 -9.88
N ALA A 630 12.06 4.30 -11.20
CA ALA A 630 12.84 3.47 -12.11
C ALA A 630 14.36 3.61 -11.84
N LEU A 631 14.84 4.84 -11.68
CA LEU A 631 16.24 5.14 -11.39
C LEU A 631 16.69 4.54 -10.03
N SER A 632 15.84 4.65 -9.01
CA SER A 632 16.02 4.01 -7.70
C SER A 632 16.16 2.49 -7.82
N LYS A 633 15.29 1.84 -8.60
CA LYS A 633 15.32 0.39 -8.82
C LYS A 633 16.59 -0.05 -9.58
N VAL A 634 17.06 0.75 -10.54
CA VAL A 634 18.31 0.50 -11.24
C VAL A 634 19.50 0.58 -10.30
N TRP A 635 19.57 1.63 -9.48
CA TRP A 635 20.64 1.78 -8.49
C TRP A 635 20.66 0.60 -7.52
N GLN A 636 19.51 0.20 -6.96
CA GLN A 636 19.40 -0.95 -6.06
C GLN A 636 19.86 -2.25 -6.72
N SER A 637 19.39 -2.53 -7.94
CA SER A 637 19.76 -3.75 -8.67
C SER A 637 21.25 -3.79 -8.99
N SER A 638 21.88 -2.62 -9.18
CA SER A 638 23.32 -2.54 -9.42
C SER A 638 24.17 -2.90 -8.19
N GLN A 639 23.63 -2.79 -6.98
CA GLN A 639 24.39 -3.04 -5.74
C GLN A 639 24.80 -4.51 -5.57
N GLU A 640 24.12 -5.44 -6.24
CA GLU A 640 24.43 -6.87 -6.24
C GLU A 640 25.43 -7.28 -7.34
N THR A 641 25.84 -6.33 -8.19
CA THR A 641 26.75 -6.59 -9.31
C THR A 641 28.22 -6.44 -8.91
N LYS A 642 29.14 -6.93 -9.76
CA LYS A 642 30.59 -6.82 -9.52
C LYS A 642 31.11 -5.38 -9.48
N GLN A 643 30.38 -4.43 -10.08
CA GLN A 643 30.76 -3.02 -10.17
C GLN A 643 29.51 -2.17 -9.87
N PRO A 644 29.21 -1.92 -8.60
CA PRO A 644 27.99 -1.23 -8.19
C PRO A 644 28.04 0.26 -8.56
N LEU A 645 26.88 0.81 -8.94
CA LEU A 645 26.76 2.25 -9.18
C LEU A 645 27.02 3.02 -7.90
N GLN A 646 27.84 4.06 -8.01
CA GLN A 646 28.13 4.98 -6.94
C GLN A 646 27.00 6.02 -6.85
N SER A 647 26.49 6.23 -5.64
CA SER A 647 25.60 7.34 -5.35
C SER A 647 26.35 8.68 -5.31
N CYS A 648 25.60 9.75 -5.60
CA CYS A 648 25.98 11.15 -5.44
C CYS A 648 24.93 11.89 -4.58
N GLU A 649 25.25 13.11 -4.14
CA GLU A 649 24.38 13.91 -3.28
C GLU A 649 23.03 14.24 -3.96
N ALA A 650 23.07 14.69 -5.23
CA ALA A 650 21.87 14.99 -6.01
C ALA A 650 20.89 13.80 -6.12
N PHE A 651 21.39 12.56 -6.15
CA PHE A 651 20.55 11.36 -6.17
C PHE A 651 19.82 11.19 -4.84
N VAL A 652 20.52 11.41 -3.72
CA VAL A 652 19.93 11.29 -2.38
C VAL A 652 18.93 12.41 -2.14
N GLU A 653 19.19 13.63 -2.62
CA GLU A 653 18.23 14.74 -2.58
C GLU A 653 16.97 14.45 -3.39
N LEU A 654 17.13 13.89 -4.59
CA LEU A 654 16.02 13.49 -5.44
C LEU A 654 15.15 12.42 -4.77
N LEU A 655 15.77 11.41 -4.13
CA LEU A 655 15.04 10.41 -3.37
C LEU A 655 14.36 10.98 -2.12
N HIS A 656 15.00 11.93 -1.42
CA HIS A 656 14.40 12.63 -0.28
C HIS A 656 13.15 13.40 -0.71
N ASP A 657 13.25 14.25 -1.73
CA ASP A 657 12.16 15.13 -2.15
C ASP A 657 10.99 14.33 -2.75
N SER A 658 11.27 13.27 -3.51
CA SER A 658 10.22 12.35 -3.98
C SER A 658 9.56 11.57 -2.84
N SER A 659 10.32 11.20 -1.80
CA SER A 659 9.72 10.60 -0.59
C SER A 659 8.83 11.60 0.14
N TRP A 660 9.21 12.88 0.23
CA TRP A 660 8.38 13.92 0.81
C TRP A 660 7.08 14.12 0.02
N TYR A 661 7.17 14.16 -1.32
CA TYR A 661 5.98 14.22 -2.17
C TYR A 661 5.04 13.04 -1.92
N GLN A 662 5.58 11.81 -1.90
CA GLN A 662 4.84 10.60 -1.57
C GLN A 662 4.19 10.63 -0.18
N PHE A 663 4.87 11.21 0.81
CA PHE A 663 4.31 11.44 2.15
C PHE A 663 3.12 12.41 2.09
N GLU A 664 3.24 13.52 1.35
CA GLU A 664 2.16 14.51 1.24
C GLU A 664 0.91 13.97 0.52
N ILE A 665 1.07 13.12 -0.50
CA ILE A 665 -0.02 12.46 -1.22
C ILE A 665 -0.48 11.14 -0.56
N GLY A 666 0.06 10.77 0.59
CA GLY A 666 -0.41 9.61 1.37
C GLY A 666 0.02 8.23 0.85
N THR A 667 0.99 8.13 -0.07
CA THR A 667 1.57 6.85 -0.51
C THR A 667 2.66 6.41 0.47
N PHE A 668 2.26 6.07 1.69
CA PHE A 668 3.16 5.85 2.83
C PHE A 668 4.09 4.63 2.70
N ASP A 669 3.60 3.53 2.11
CA ASP A 669 4.39 2.31 1.91
C ASP A 669 5.53 2.57 0.91
N GLU A 670 5.23 3.22 -0.22
CA GLU A 670 6.22 3.63 -1.21
C GLU A 670 7.22 4.64 -0.62
N CYS A 671 6.72 5.60 0.17
CA CYS A 671 7.56 6.58 0.87
C CYS A 671 8.59 5.90 1.77
N LEU A 672 8.18 4.89 2.54
CA LEU A 672 9.07 4.15 3.43
C LEU A 672 10.17 3.42 2.64
N ILE A 673 9.80 2.71 1.57
CA ILE A 673 10.74 1.99 0.71
C ILE A 673 11.76 2.96 0.13
N GLN A 674 11.31 4.12 -0.36
CA GLN A 674 12.18 5.09 -0.99
C GLN A 674 13.15 5.75 -0.01
N LEU A 675 12.70 6.07 1.21
CA LEU A 675 13.57 6.55 2.29
C LEU A 675 14.66 5.53 2.65
N GLU A 676 14.34 4.23 2.69
CA GLU A 676 15.34 3.18 2.96
C GLU A 676 16.41 3.08 1.86
N VAL A 677 16.04 3.36 0.61
CA VAL A 677 17.02 3.45 -0.49
C VAL A 677 17.88 4.69 -0.32
N ALA A 678 17.27 5.85 -0.03
CA ALA A 678 17.97 7.11 0.16
C ALA A 678 18.97 7.03 1.32
N GLU A 679 18.57 6.43 2.44
CA GLU A 679 19.43 6.19 3.59
C GLU A 679 20.62 5.30 3.23
N ARG A 680 20.44 4.24 2.43
CA ARG A 680 21.54 3.39 1.94
C ARG A 680 22.46 4.16 0.99
N ALA A 681 21.90 4.97 0.10
CA ALA A 681 22.65 5.76 -0.87
C ALA A 681 23.43 6.94 -0.24
N CYS A 682 22.97 7.47 0.90
CA CYS A 682 23.63 8.58 1.60
C CYS A 682 24.97 8.16 2.20
N LYS A 683 26.09 8.61 1.61
CA LYS A 683 27.45 8.24 2.06
C LYS A 683 27.83 8.94 3.36
N ASP A 684 27.63 10.26 3.44
CA ASP A 684 27.91 11.03 4.65
C ASP A 684 26.73 10.96 5.61
N LYS A 685 26.89 10.18 6.68
CA LYS A 685 25.87 9.99 7.72
C LYS A 685 25.75 11.16 8.68
N GLN A 686 26.66 12.14 8.63
CA GLN A 686 26.65 13.34 9.46
C GLN A 686 26.26 14.60 8.67
N SER A 687 25.83 14.45 7.41
CA SER A 687 25.39 15.56 6.57
C SER A 687 24.00 16.10 6.94
N MET A 688 23.73 17.36 6.59
CA MET A 688 22.39 17.96 6.67
C MET A 688 21.34 17.10 5.94
N LEU A 689 21.70 16.56 4.78
CA LEU A 689 20.83 15.70 3.97
C LEU A 689 20.45 14.40 4.70
N CYS A 690 21.40 13.75 5.38
CA CYS A 690 21.13 12.58 6.21
C CYS A 690 20.16 12.93 7.36
N GLY A 691 20.36 14.08 8.00
CA GLY A 691 19.42 14.57 9.01
C GLY A 691 18.00 14.79 8.47
N ARG A 692 17.88 15.34 7.25
CA ARG A 692 16.58 15.54 6.56
C ARG A 692 15.87 14.22 6.30
N LEU A 693 16.57 13.17 5.84
CA LEU A 693 16.00 11.83 5.65
C LEU A 693 15.39 11.28 6.95
N TYR A 694 16.12 11.36 8.07
CA TYR A 694 15.59 10.91 9.36
C TYR A 694 14.43 11.77 9.86
N ASN A 695 14.44 13.08 9.58
CA ASN A 695 13.30 13.94 9.92
C ASN A 695 12.03 13.51 9.15
N THR A 696 12.14 13.25 7.85
CA THR A 696 11.02 12.76 7.03
C THR A 696 10.54 11.39 7.50
N ARG A 697 11.47 10.48 7.85
CA ARG A 697 11.12 9.19 8.46
C ARG A 697 10.40 9.35 9.80
N ALA A 698 10.79 10.33 10.62
CA ALA A 698 10.12 10.63 11.88
C ALA A 698 8.67 11.10 11.66
N CYS A 699 8.45 11.95 10.65
CA CYS A 699 7.11 12.40 10.25
C CYS A 699 6.26 11.23 9.76
N LEU A 700 6.79 10.39 8.87
CA LEU A 700 6.10 9.20 8.36
C LEU A 700 5.75 8.22 9.48
N CYS A 701 6.69 7.93 10.38
CA CYS A 701 6.42 7.05 11.51
C CYS A 701 5.38 7.64 12.47
N HIS A 702 5.34 8.97 12.63
CA HIS A 702 4.32 9.64 13.44
C HIS A 702 2.92 9.53 12.82
N GLU A 703 2.79 9.74 11.51
CA GLU A 703 1.53 9.56 10.76
C GLU A 703 1.04 8.10 10.79
N LEU A 704 1.96 7.13 10.66
CA LEU A 704 1.63 5.70 10.73
C LEU A 704 1.45 5.18 12.17
N ASN A 705 1.39 6.07 13.16
CA ASN A 705 1.24 5.72 14.57
C ASN A 705 2.33 4.75 15.09
N ASN A 706 3.54 4.82 14.53
CA ASN A 706 4.74 4.08 14.95
C ASN A 706 5.65 4.99 15.79
N ASN A 707 5.27 5.24 17.04
CA ASN A 707 6.02 6.13 17.93
C ASN A 707 7.47 5.68 18.23
N PRO A 708 7.80 4.38 18.38
CA PRO A 708 9.17 3.92 18.57
C PRO A 708 10.06 4.26 17.38
N GLY A 709 9.55 4.04 16.16
CA GLY A 709 10.22 4.45 14.93
C GLY A 709 10.39 5.96 14.85
N CYS A 710 9.34 6.72 15.19
CA CYS A 710 9.38 8.19 15.22
C CYS A 710 10.46 8.70 16.19
N LYS A 711 10.48 8.18 17.43
CA LYS A 711 11.42 8.54 18.48
C LYS A 711 12.86 8.23 18.09
N GLU A 712 13.11 7.07 17.50
CA GLU A 712 14.43 6.66 17.05
C GLU A 712 14.93 7.57 15.91
N ALA A 713 14.08 7.85 14.92
CA ALA A 713 14.40 8.73 13.82
C ALA A 713 14.66 10.17 14.30
N CYS A 714 13.84 10.70 15.23
CA CYS A 714 14.05 12.02 15.85
C CYS A 714 15.41 12.11 16.56
N LYS A 715 15.80 11.09 17.33
CA LYS A 715 17.09 11.07 18.03
C LYS A 715 18.27 11.09 17.05
N LYS A 716 18.21 10.29 15.99
CA LYS A 716 19.25 10.29 14.94
C LYS A 716 19.35 11.64 14.24
N CYS A 717 18.20 12.21 13.88
CA CYS A 717 18.10 13.52 13.24
C CYS A 717 18.71 14.63 14.12
N LEU A 718 18.30 14.73 15.39
CA LEU A 718 18.84 15.72 16.34
C LEU A 718 20.32 15.53 16.58
N ALA A 719 20.78 14.29 16.77
CA ALA A 719 22.20 14.02 16.96
C ALA A 719 23.07 14.45 15.77
N ILE A 720 22.54 14.39 14.53
CA ILE A 720 23.23 14.91 13.35
C ILE A 720 23.25 16.44 13.40
N TYR A 721 22.08 17.08 13.54
CA TYR A 721 21.98 18.53 13.50
C TYR A 721 22.75 19.24 14.62
N GLU A 722 22.78 18.70 15.83
CA GLU A 722 23.53 19.27 16.96
C GLU A 722 25.05 19.18 16.79
N ASN A 723 25.54 18.29 15.90
CA ASN A 723 26.96 18.16 15.58
C ASN A 723 27.38 18.96 14.33
N LEU A 724 26.43 19.57 13.60
CA LEU A 724 26.73 20.43 12.46
C LEU A 724 27.21 21.81 12.94
N PRO A 725 28.11 22.48 12.19
CA PRO A 725 28.55 23.84 12.54
C PRO A 725 27.37 24.83 12.54
N ASP A 726 27.33 25.77 13.49
CA ASP A 726 26.29 26.82 13.57
C ASP A 726 26.21 27.69 12.29
N SER A 727 27.29 27.75 11.50
CA SER A 727 27.33 28.44 10.20
C SER A 727 26.61 27.67 9.08
N THR A 728 26.08 26.47 9.34
CA THR A 728 25.38 25.66 8.34
C THR A 728 24.06 26.36 7.95
N PRO A 729 23.81 26.59 6.65
CA PRO A 729 22.58 27.22 6.20
C PRO A 729 21.32 26.49 6.70
N ASP A 730 20.31 27.26 7.10
CA ASP A 730 19.00 26.79 7.55
C ASP A 730 18.99 25.79 8.74
N LEU A 731 20.13 25.62 9.43
CA LEU A 731 20.25 24.67 10.55
C LEU A 731 19.24 24.93 11.67
N SER A 732 18.97 26.19 12.00
CA SER A 732 17.99 26.56 13.03
C SER A 732 16.56 26.11 12.67
N VAL A 733 16.18 26.18 11.39
CA VAL A 733 14.87 25.68 10.90
C VAL A 733 14.78 24.17 11.08
N HIS A 734 15.84 23.46 10.68
CA HIS A 734 15.91 22.00 10.79
C HIS A 734 15.92 21.52 12.25
N LEU A 735 16.68 22.18 13.12
CA LEU A 735 16.68 21.92 14.57
C LEU A 735 15.31 22.15 15.19
N ALA A 736 14.62 23.26 14.85
CA ALA A 736 13.29 23.55 15.37
C ALA A 736 12.27 22.48 14.98
N ASN A 737 12.32 22.01 13.73
CA ASN A 737 11.44 20.96 13.22
C ASN A 737 11.72 19.61 13.88
N ALA A 738 12.99 19.22 13.98
CA ALA A 738 13.39 17.98 14.65
C ALA A 738 13.01 17.98 16.15
N LYS A 739 13.20 19.10 16.85
CA LYS A 739 12.79 19.28 18.26
C LYS A 739 11.26 19.18 18.40
N SER A 740 10.50 19.81 17.49
CA SER A 740 9.03 19.73 17.48
C SER A 740 8.55 18.30 17.25
N ASN A 741 9.12 17.59 16.28
CA ASN A 741 8.76 16.20 15.97
C ASN A 741 9.10 15.28 17.15
N PHE A 742 10.24 15.50 17.81
CA PHE A 742 10.58 14.75 19.01
C PHE A 742 9.63 15.06 20.18
N GLY A 743 9.19 16.32 20.29
CA GLY A 743 8.15 16.74 21.21
C GLY A 743 6.83 15.99 20.97
N ASN A 744 6.42 15.81 19.71
CA ASN A 744 5.24 15.02 19.34
C ASN A 744 5.38 13.56 19.80
N ALA A 745 6.57 12.97 19.61
CA ALA A 745 6.85 11.62 20.06
C ALA A 745 6.78 11.49 21.60
N MET A 746 7.26 12.49 22.34
CA MET A 746 7.16 12.53 23.81
C MET A 746 5.71 12.73 24.28
N ALA A 747 4.95 13.58 23.60
CA ALA A 747 3.54 13.81 23.87
C ALA A 747 2.71 12.53 23.64
N ALA A 748 3.03 11.74 22.60
CA ALA A 748 2.42 10.43 22.36
C ALA A 748 2.67 9.42 23.51
N GLU A 749 3.79 9.54 24.25
CA GLU A 749 4.06 8.73 25.45
C GLU A 749 3.45 9.32 26.75
N CYS A 750 2.66 10.40 26.64
CA CYS A 750 2.18 11.19 27.77
C CYS A 750 3.30 11.81 28.64
N ARG A 751 4.49 12.03 28.08
CA ARG A 751 5.63 12.67 28.77
C ARG A 751 5.59 14.18 28.57
N TRP A 752 4.60 14.80 29.21
CA TRP A 752 4.22 16.19 28.98
C TRP A 752 5.34 17.20 29.25
N ASP A 753 6.09 17.03 30.34
CA ASP A 753 7.16 17.96 30.71
C ASP A 753 8.29 17.96 29.67
N GLU A 754 8.65 16.79 29.16
CA GLU A 754 9.67 16.64 28.12
C GLU A 754 9.17 17.16 26.77
N ALA A 755 7.91 16.90 26.42
CA ALA A 755 7.29 17.46 25.23
C ALA A 755 7.29 19.00 25.27
N LEU A 756 6.84 19.60 26.38
CA LEU A 756 6.86 21.06 26.57
C LEU A 756 8.27 21.63 26.47
N SER A 757 9.26 20.99 27.11
CA SER A 757 10.66 21.41 27.01
C SER A 757 11.13 21.47 25.55
N LEU A 758 10.87 20.41 24.78
CA LEU A 758 11.23 20.33 23.37
C LEU A 758 10.51 21.38 22.52
N TYR A 759 9.21 21.61 22.74
CA TYR A 759 8.46 22.64 22.02
C TYR A 759 8.94 24.05 22.35
N ARG A 760 9.34 24.33 23.60
CA ARG A 760 9.92 25.61 24.00
C ARG A 760 11.28 25.85 23.37
N LEU A 761 12.11 24.80 23.23
CA LEU A 761 13.35 24.91 22.48
C LEU A 761 13.08 25.20 20.99
N ALA A 762 12.10 24.54 20.38
CA ALA A 762 11.71 24.83 19.00
C ALA A 762 11.12 26.25 18.82
N GLU A 763 10.34 26.74 19.79
CA GLU A 763 9.85 28.12 19.85
C GLU A 763 11.02 29.13 19.84
N GLN A 764 12.05 28.90 20.66
CA GLN A 764 13.22 29.79 20.74
C GLN A 764 13.97 29.90 19.41
N GLU A 765 14.15 28.79 18.70
CA GLU A 765 14.76 28.79 17.35
C GLU A 765 13.90 29.59 16.36
N ARG A 766 12.58 29.37 16.36
CA ARG A 766 11.65 30.00 15.42
C ARG A 766 11.48 31.49 15.66
N LEU A 767 11.56 31.95 16.90
CA LEU A 767 11.55 33.38 17.24
C LEU A 767 12.73 34.14 16.63
N GLN A 768 13.89 33.49 16.47
CA GLN A 768 15.08 34.10 15.87
C GLN A 768 14.96 34.31 14.36
N LEU A 769 14.07 33.56 13.69
CA LEU A 769 13.81 33.69 12.26
C LEU A 769 12.98 34.94 11.91
N GLY A 770 12.33 35.57 12.89
CA GLY A 770 11.48 36.74 12.66
C GLY A 770 10.25 36.40 11.80
N PRO A 771 9.80 37.29 10.89
CA PRO A 771 8.59 37.09 10.11
C PRO A 771 8.57 35.81 9.25
N SER A 772 9.72 35.35 8.76
CA SER A 772 9.82 34.11 7.99
C SER A 772 9.56 32.84 8.83
N GLY A 773 9.68 32.95 10.17
CA GLY A 773 9.38 31.88 11.11
C GLY A 773 7.91 31.83 11.57
N ALA A 774 7.08 32.83 11.22
CA ALA A 774 5.75 33.00 11.79
C ALA A 774 4.83 31.77 11.59
N TYR A 775 4.84 31.18 10.39
CA TYR A 775 4.02 30.00 10.08
C TYR A 775 4.30 28.83 11.05
N TYR A 776 5.58 28.50 11.23
CA TYR A 776 6.01 27.41 12.09
C TYR A 776 6.04 27.79 13.57
N LEU A 777 6.18 29.07 13.93
CA LEU A 777 5.99 29.52 15.30
C LEU A 777 4.56 29.27 15.77
N GLY A 778 3.57 29.48 14.89
CA GLY A 778 2.17 29.13 15.16
C GLY A 778 1.98 27.63 15.44
N LEU A 779 2.74 26.77 14.75
CA LEU A 779 2.78 25.33 15.01
C LEU A 779 3.33 25.03 16.42
N SER A 780 4.39 25.71 16.86
CA SER A 780 4.90 25.55 18.24
C SER A 780 3.84 25.87 19.28
N TYR A 781 3.13 26.99 19.11
CA TYR A 781 2.05 27.38 20.02
C TYR A 781 0.89 26.38 20.01
N LEU A 782 0.50 25.89 18.83
CA LEU A 782 -0.52 24.86 18.71
C LEU A 782 -0.12 23.58 19.46
N SER A 783 1.12 23.11 19.30
CA SER A 783 1.63 21.93 20.00
C SER A 783 1.69 22.11 21.51
N ILE A 784 2.14 23.27 22.00
CA ILE A 784 2.15 23.61 23.43
C ILE A 784 0.72 23.62 23.98
N GLY A 785 -0.22 24.26 23.28
CA GLY A 785 -1.63 24.30 23.67
C GLY A 785 -2.26 22.91 23.73
N ARG A 786 -1.91 22.00 22.80
CA ARG A 786 -2.35 20.59 22.84
C ARG A 786 -1.87 19.86 24.10
N VAL A 787 -0.63 20.08 24.54
CA VAL A 787 -0.16 19.47 25.80
C VAL A 787 -0.98 19.96 27.00
N TYR A 788 -1.24 21.26 27.09
CA TYR A 788 -2.10 21.81 28.14
C TYR A 788 -3.52 21.27 28.09
N PHE A 789 -4.09 21.09 26.89
CA PHE A 789 -5.38 20.45 26.70
C PHE A 789 -5.39 19.02 27.27
N PHE A 790 -4.39 18.19 26.98
CA PHE A 790 -4.31 16.82 27.53
C PHE A 790 -4.10 16.76 29.04
N GLN A 791 -3.48 17.78 29.62
CA GLN A 791 -3.39 17.95 31.07
C GLN A 791 -4.71 18.41 31.71
N GLY A 792 -5.74 18.73 30.92
CA GLY A 792 -7.01 19.27 31.40
C GLY A 792 -6.99 20.78 31.70
N GLN A 793 -5.90 21.46 31.35
CA GLN A 793 -5.68 22.89 31.54
C GLN A 793 -6.25 23.67 30.34
N LEU A 794 -7.58 23.71 30.27
CA LEU A 794 -8.30 24.22 29.10
C LEU A 794 -8.09 25.72 28.87
N SER A 795 -7.91 26.51 29.92
CA SER A 795 -7.71 27.97 29.81
C SER A 795 -6.34 28.31 29.23
N GLU A 796 -5.31 27.59 29.67
CA GLU A 796 -3.94 27.69 29.19
C GLU A 796 -3.85 27.24 27.73
N ALA A 797 -4.51 26.13 27.37
CA ALA A 797 -4.60 25.66 25.99
C ALA A 797 -5.19 26.75 25.06
N GLU A 798 -6.30 27.36 25.47
CA GLU A 798 -6.99 28.40 24.70
C GLU A 798 -6.14 29.67 24.55
N GLU A 799 -5.32 30.04 25.54
CA GLU A 799 -4.37 31.15 25.42
C GLU A 799 -3.37 30.93 24.27
N PHE A 800 -2.82 29.72 24.15
CA PHE A 800 -1.90 29.37 23.07
C PHE A 800 -2.60 29.29 21.72
N TYR A 801 -3.82 28.77 21.66
CA TYR A 801 -4.61 28.74 20.42
C TYR A 801 -4.93 30.16 19.93
N GLN A 802 -5.22 31.09 20.84
CA GLN A 802 -5.39 32.51 20.49
C GLN A 802 -4.09 33.14 19.98
N LYS A 803 -2.93 32.77 20.53
CA LYS A 803 -1.62 33.19 19.99
C LYS A 803 -1.42 32.69 18.56
N THR A 804 -1.68 31.41 18.29
CA THR A 804 -1.63 30.85 16.93
C THR A 804 -2.58 31.58 15.98
N ARG A 805 -3.85 31.80 16.38
CA ARG A 805 -4.86 32.47 15.56
C ARG A 805 -4.44 33.88 15.15
N ARG A 806 -3.98 34.69 16.12
CA ARG A 806 -3.50 36.05 15.85
C ARG A 806 -2.36 36.03 14.84
N LEU A 807 -1.37 35.17 15.07
CA LEU A 807 -0.21 35.05 14.21
C LEU A 807 -0.61 34.68 12.78
N TYR A 808 -1.54 33.73 12.61
CA TYR A 808 -2.01 33.31 11.29
C TYR A 808 -2.85 34.37 10.58
N THR A 809 -3.69 35.09 11.32
CA THR A 809 -4.50 36.18 10.74
C THR A 809 -3.62 37.36 10.32
N GLU A 810 -2.63 37.73 11.14
CA GLU A 810 -1.72 38.84 10.85
C GLU A 810 -0.85 38.60 9.60
N HIS A 811 -0.58 37.33 9.25
CA HIS A 811 0.30 36.94 8.16
C HIS A 811 -0.42 36.31 6.97
N GLY A 812 -1.76 36.29 6.95
CA GLY A 812 -2.55 35.81 5.82
C GLY A 812 -2.59 34.27 5.66
N TYR A 813 -2.47 33.52 6.76
CA TYR A 813 -2.47 32.05 6.77
C TYR A 813 -3.85 31.43 7.07
N GLU A 814 -4.95 32.16 6.88
CA GLU A 814 -6.31 31.72 7.25
C GLU A 814 -6.82 30.54 6.43
N LYS A 815 -6.28 30.33 5.23
CA LYS A 815 -6.60 29.17 4.39
C LYS A 815 -5.58 28.04 4.52
N SER A 816 -4.64 28.11 5.47
CA SER A 816 -3.56 27.12 5.57
C SER A 816 -4.00 25.82 6.27
N PHE A 817 -3.28 24.73 5.99
CA PHE A 817 -3.47 23.44 6.67
C PHE A 817 -3.32 23.55 8.21
N LEU A 818 -2.43 24.41 8.70
CA LEU A 818 -2.26 24.60 10.14
C LEU A 818 -3.40 25.39 10.78
N MET A 819 -4.13 26.22 10.01
CA MET A 819 -5.36 26.85 10.49
C MET A 819 -6.47 25.82 10.70
N ALA A 820 -6.61 24.83 9.83
CA ALA A 820 -7.50 23.68 10.04
C ALA A 820 -7.14 22.93 11.34
N SER A 821 -5.86 22.61 11.52
CA SER A 821 -5.36 21.98 12.75
C SER A 821 -5.64 22.77 14.04
N LEU A 822 -5.72 24.10 13.95
CA LEU A 822 -6.13 24.98 15.05
C LEU A 822 -7.65 24.92 15.30
N LEU A 823 -8.47 24.93 14.25
CA LEU A 823 -9.93 24.79 14.35
C LEU A 823 -10.33 23.48 15.02
N LEU A 824 -9.69 22.37 14.63
CA LEU A 824 -9.86 21.07 15.28
C LEU A 824 -9.57 21.15 16.79
N ALA A 825 -8.47 21.80 17.17
CA ALA A 825 -8.06 21.94 18.57
C ALA A 825 -9.02 22.82 19.39
N GLU A 826 -9.52 23.92 18.81
CA GLU A 826 -10.57 24.75 19.42
C GLU A 826 -11.88 23.97 19.59
N GLY A 827 -12.25 23.14 18.59
CA GLY A 827 -13.40 22.24 18.67
C GLY A 827 -13.26 21.23 19.82
N ASN A 828 -12.07 20.66 20.02
CA ASN A 828 -11.78 19.76 21.13
C ASN A 828 -11.93 20.44 22.50
N VAL A 829 -11.48 21.69 22.66
CA VAL A 829 -11.71 22.48 23.88
C VAL A 829 -13.20 22.74 24.10
N ALA A 830 -13.95 23.09 23.06
CA ALA A 830 -15.38 23.31 23.16
C ALA A 830 -16.14 22.04 23.58
N ALA A 831 -15.80 20.89 22.99
CA ALA A 831 -16.35 19.59 23.36
C ALA A 831 -16.03 19.22 24.81
N ALA A 832 -14.80 19.45 25.28
CA ALA A 832 -14.39 19.20 26.66
C ALA A 832 -15.17 20.07 27.68
N ARG A 833 -15.63 21.26 27.29
CA ARG A 833 -16.53 22.11 28.08
C ARG A 833 -18.01 21.74 27.95
N GLY A 834 -18.35 20.72 27.17
CA GLY A 834 -19.73 20.30 26.89
C GLY A 834 -20.47 21.21 25.91
N ASN A 835 -19.79 22.15 25.24
CA ASN A 835 -20.39 23.01 24.23
C ASN A 835 -20.33 22.33 22.85
N TRP A 836 -21.17 21.31 22.67
CA TRP A 836 -21.23 20.51 21.45
C TRP A 836 -21.64 21.31 20.20
N GLY A 837 -22.42 22.39 20.37
CA GLY A 837 -22.81 23.28 19.28
C GLY A 837 -21.62 24.02 18.67
N LEU A 838 -20.77 24.61 19.51
CA LEU A 838 -19.53 25.25 19.07
C LEU A 838 -18.52 24.23 18.55
N ALA A 839 -18.40 23.07 19.20
CA ALA A 839 -17.52 22.00 18.74
C ALA A 839 -17.87 21.57 17.30
N ARG A 840 -19.17 21.36 17.01
CA ARG A 840 -19.67 21.04 15.66
C ARG A 840 -19.29 22.10 14.62
N GLU A 841 -19.47 23.39 14.94
CA GLU A 841 -19.09 24.50 14.06
C GLU A 841 -17.60 24.45 13.72
N LYS A 842 -16.75 24.32 14.74
CA LYS A 842 -15.30 24.25 14.57
C LYS A 842 -14.83 23.06 13.75
N TYR A 843 -15.38 21.87 13.99
CA TYR A 843 -15.05 20.68 13.20
C TYR A 843 -15.53 20.78 11.75
N ARG A 844 -16.63 21.48 11.50
CA ARG A 844 -17.11 21.73 10.14
C ARG A 844 -16.20 22.71 9.40
N ASP A 845 -15.82 23.81 10.05
CA ASP A 845 -14.90 24.80 9.48
C ASP A 845 -13.51 24.18 9.20
N ASP A 846 -13.05 23.28 10.08
CA ASP A 846 -11.84 22.49 9.90
C ASP A 846 -11.89 21.63 8.62
N ILE A 847 -12.94 20.83 8.45
CA ILE A 847 -13.16 20.02 7.24
C ILE A 847 -13.26 20.91 5.99
N GLU A 848 -13.99 22.02 6.08
CA GLU A 848 -14.18 22.98 4.98
C GLU A 848 -12.87 23.66 4.58
N THR A 849 -11.99 23.94 5.55
CA THR A 849 -10.64 24.48 5.29
C THR A 849 -9.74 23.43 4.65
N MET A 850 -9.92 22.15 4.99
CA MET A 850 -9.10 21.05 4.45
C MET A 850 -9.52 20.56 3.07
N LYS A 851 -10.77 20.78 2.65
CA LYS A 851 -11.32 20.22 1.40
C LYS A 851 -10.54 20.63 0.14
N ASP A 852 -9.93 21.82 0.16
CA ASP A 852 -9.18 22.39 -0.96
C ASP A 852 -7.75 21.81 -1.04
N PHE A 853 -7.27 21.10 -0.02
CA PHE A 853 -5.94 20.48 0.00
C PHE A 853 -5.95 19.03 -0.49
N SER A 854 -6.82 18.20 0.10
CA SER A 854 -7.01 16.80 -0.28
C SER A 854 -8.22 16.22 0.46
N PRO A 855 -9.23 15.64 -0.22
CA PRO A 855 -10.38 15.01 0.41
C PRO A 855 -10.10 13.63 1.01
N LEU A 856 -8.94 13.02 0.73
CA LEU A 856 -8.52 11.74 1.33
C LEU A 856 -7.36 11.89 2.31
N LYS A 857 -6.95 13.10 2.70
CA LYS A 857 -5.92 13.31 3.72
C LYS A 857 -6.30 12.62 5.03
N LEU A 858 -5.36 11.90 5.66
CA LEU A 858 -5.64 11.14 6.89
C LEU A 858 -6.22 12.01 8.03
N SER A 859 -5.85 13.29 8.13
CA SER A 859 -6.41 14.23 9.11
C SER A 859 -7.92 14.44 8.97
N LEU A 860 -8.49 14.29 7.76
CA LEU A 860 -9.93 14.34 7.55
C LEU A 860 -10.66 13.15 8.21
N ALA A 861 -10.01 12.00 8.40
CA ALA A 861 -10.58 10.88 9.16
C ALA A 861 -10.86 11.30 10.62
N THR A 862 -9.86 11.94 11.24
CA THR A 862 -9.98 12.49 12.59
C THR A 862 -11.07 13.55 12.68
N SER A 863 -11.12 14.44 11.70
CA SER A 863 -12.04 15.58 11.68
C SER A 863 -13.49 15.11 11.52
N ASN A 864 -13.73 14.16 10.62
CA ASN A 864 -15.03 13.50 10.46
C ASN A 864 -15.43 12.68 11.70
N TYR A 865 -14.50 11.96 12.33
CA TYR A 865 -14.73 11.30 13.61
C TYR A 865 -15.20 12.28 14.70
N ARG A 866 -14.50 13.41 14.86
CA ARG A 866 -14.80 14.43 15.85
C ARG A 866 -16.14 15.12 15.57
N LEU A 867 -16.43 15.44 14.30
CA LEU A 867 -17.73 15.97 13.88
C LEU A 867 -18.86 14.97 14.13
N GLY A 868 -18.70 13.70 13.75
CA GLY A 868 -19.69 12.66 13.97
C GLY A 868 -20.03 12.46 15.44
N ARG A 869 -19.03 12.53 16.32
CA ARG A 869 -19.27 12.53 17.78
C ARG A 869 -20.08 13.74 18.23
N ALA A 870 -19.75 14.94 17.76
CA ALA A 870 -20.50 16.16 18.11
C ALA A 870 -21.97 16.07 17.65
N GLU A 871 -22.22 15.60 16.43
CA GLU A 871 -23.57 15.40 15.89
C GLU A 871 -24.35 14.34 16.67
N ALA A 872 -23.71 13.22 17.06
CA ALA A 872 -24.33 12.20 17.90
C ALA A 872 -24.72 12.72 19.29
N HIS A 873 -23.91 13.59 19.89
CA HIS A 873 -24.23 14.25 21.16
C HIS A 873 -25.39 15.25 21.04
N LEU A 874 -25.55 15.87 19.87
CA LEU A 874 -26.67 16.76 19.55
C LEU A 874 -27.95 16.00 19.15
N GLY A 875 -27.89 14.67 18.99
CA GLY A 875 -29.02 13.82 18.59
C GLY A 875 -29.24 13.72 17.08
N HIS A 876 -28.32 14.23 16.26
CA HIS A 876 -28.38 14.12 14.80
C HIS A 876 -27.74 12.81 14.33
N PHE A 877 -28.36 11.67 14.66
CA PHE A 877 -27.75 10.35 14.49
C PHE A 877 -27.43 10.00 13.03
N ASP A 878 -28.28 10.36 12.06
CA ASP A 878 -28.03 10.03 10.66
C ASP A 878 -26.83 10.81 10.09
N VAL A 879 -26.71 12.10 10.44
CA VAL A 879 -25.54 12.92 10.09
C VAL A 879 -24.28 12.40 10.76
N ALA A 880 -24.38 11.96 12.02
CA ALA A 880 -23.27 11.34 12.72
C ALA A 880 -22.77 10.07 12.03
N MET A 881 -23.69 9.21 11.57
CA MET A 881 -23.36 8.00 10.81
C MET A 881 -22.65 8.34 9.51
N GLU A 882 -23.14 9.32 8.75
CA GLU A 882 -22.49 9.79 7.51
C GLU A 882 -21.06 10.27 7.77
N CYS A 883 -20.84 11.05 8.84
CA CYS A 883 -19.51 11.47 9.27
C CYS A 883 -18.62 10.27 9.65
N PHE A 884 -19.13 9.29 10.41
CA PHE A 884 -18.34 8.10 10.75
C PHE A 884 -17.99 7.28 9.53
N ASP A 885 -18.91 7.09 8.59
CA ASP A 885 -18.66 6.33 7.37
C ASP A 885 -17.57 7.03 6.53
N LYS A 886 -17.65 8.36 6.38
CA LYS A 886 -16.62 9.19 5.73
C LYS A 886 -15.25 9.05 6.40
N GLY A 887 -15.21 9.13 7.73
CA GLY A 887 -13.96 9.00 8.48
C GLY A 887 -13.37 7.58 8.40
N LEU A 888 -14.21 6.55 8.51
CA LEU A 888 -13.83 5.14 8.46
C LEU A 888 -13.19 4.80 7.13
N ALA A 889 -13.80 5.30 6.07
CA ALA A 889 -13.33 5.19 4.71
C ALA A 889 -11.91 5.74 4.51
N ILE A 890 -11.65 6.97 4.95
CA ILE A 890 -10.33 7.61 4.86
C ILE A 890 -9.31 6.82 5.70
N ALA A 891 -9.68 6.45 6.93
CA ALA A 891 -8.81 5.67 7.81
C ALA A 891 -8.47 4.29 7.21
N ALA A 892 -9.43 3.62 6.59
CA ALA A 892 -9.24 2.34 5.93
C ALA A 892 -8.38 2.45 4.66
N HIS A 893 -8.52 3.54 3.90
CA HIS A 893 -7.69 3.84 2.74
C HIS A 893 -6.20 3.86 3.11
N HIS A 894 -5.86 4.59 4.18
CA HIS A 894 -4.50 4.71 4.72
C HIS A 894 -4.06 3.56 5.61
N ASN A 895 -4.90 2.52 5.78
CA ASN A 895 -4.65 1.40 6.70
C ASN A 895 -4.36 1.86 8.16
N HIS A 896 -4.95 2.97 8.59
CA HIS A 896 -4.75 3.55 9.91
C HIS A 896 -5.67 2.88 10.94
N GLN A 897 -5.21 1.75 11.46
CA GLN A 897 -6.02 0.82 12.26
C GLN A 897 -6.56 1.42 13.58
N GLY A 898 -5.85 2.40 14.16
CA GLY A 898 -6.30 3.11 15.36
C GLY A 898 -7.53 3.98 15.09
N ASP A 899 -7.55 4.70 13.96
CA ASP A 899 -8.71 5.47 13.54
C ASP A 899 -9.90 4.57 13.21
N VAL A 900 -9.66 3.51 12.45
CA VAL A 900 -10.69 2.52 12.13
C VAL A 900 -11.35 1.99 13.42
N ALA A 901 -10.54 1.63 14.43
CA ALA A 901 -11.05 1.11 15.69
C ALA A 901 -11.95 2.11 16.44
N ARG A 902 -11.49 3.36 16.62
CA ARG A 902 -12.27 4.36 17.37
C ARG A 902 -13.54 4.79 16.63
N ILE A 903 -13.50 4.84 15.29
CA ILE A 903 -14.65 5.20 14.46
C ILE A 903 -15.71 4.11 14.50
N LEU A 904 -15.34 2.85 14.27
CA LEU A 904 -16.27 1.71 14.34
C LEU A 904 -16.97 1.64 15.71
N ARG A 905 -16.23 1.87 16.79
CA ARG A 905 -16.81 1.94 18.12
C ARG A 905 -17.87 3.05 18.22
N GLN A 906 -17.55 4.28 17.83
CA GLN A 906 -18.49 5.39 17.96
C GLN A 906 -19.70 5.22 17.04
N ARG A 907 -19.52 4.59 15.88
CA ARG A 907 -20.60 4.18 14.98
C ARG A 907 -21.57 3.21 15.68
N ALA A 908 -21.05 2.13 16.27
CA ALA A 908 -21.84 1.16 17.04
C ALA A 908 -22.59 1.79 18.22
N LEU A 909 -21.93 2.67 18.99
CA LEU A 909 -22.55 3.38 20.12
C LEU A 909 -23.66 4.33 19.66
N THR A 910 -23.50 4.95 18.50
CA THR A 910 -24.49 5.87 17.91
C THR A 910 -25.73 5.12 17.45
N LEU A 911 -25.56 3.99 16.76
CA LEU A 911 -26.67 3.10 16.39
C LEU A 911 -27.47 2.63 17.61
N ARG A 912 -26.78 2.20 18.68
CA ARG A 912 -27.44 1.80 19.93
C ARG A 912 -28.24 2.94 20.59
N LYS A 913 -27.80 4.20 20.44
CA LYS A 913 -28.50 5.39 20.97
C LYS A 913 -29.68 5.85 20.11
N LYS A 914 -29.69 5.55 18.80
CA LYS A 914 -30.76 5.89 17.85
C LYS A 914 -32.12 5.26 18.23
N GLY A 915 -32.12 4.24 19.10
CA GLY A 915 -33.31 3.68 19.73
C GLY A 915 -34.07 2.70 18.83
N SER A 916 -34.75 3.20 17.81
CA SER A 916 -35.45 2.37 16.81
C SER A 916 -34.47 2.00 15.69
N ILE A 917 -33.83 0.85 15.82
CA ILE A 917 -32.92 0.30 14.80
C ILE A 917 -33.47 -1.01 14.25
N SER A 918 -33.23 -1.24 12.96
CA SER A 918 -33.52 -2.50 12.26
C SER A 918 -32.65 -3.65 12.80
N GLU A 919 -33.04 -4.89 12.48
CA GLU A 919 -32.25 -6.07 12.82
C GLU A 919 -30.88 -6.06 12.12
N GLU A 920 -30.82 -5.54 10.89
CA GLU A 920 -29.58 -5.31 10.14
C GLU A 920 -28.67 -4.29 10.84
N GLU A 921 -29.21 -3.15 11.26
CA GLU A 921 -28.45 -2.12 12.01
C GLU A 921 -27.97 -2.65 13.37
N ARG A 922 -28.75 -3.50 14.03
CA ARG A 922 -28.32 -4.16 15.28
C ARG A 922 -27.15 -5.11 15.04
N ASN A 923 -27.23 -5.96 14.02
CA ASN A 923 -26.15 -6.88 13.64
C ASN A 923 -24.89 -6.12 13.20
N SER A 924 -25.06 -5.02 12.46
CA SER A 924 -23.98 -4.11 12.07
C SER A 924 -23.30 -3.50 13.30
N ALA A 925 -24.06 -2.98 14.26
CA ALA A 925 -23.51 -2.40 15.48
C ALA A 925 -22.74 -3.43 16.34
N GLU A 926 -23.18 -4.68 16.38
CA GLU A 926 -22.45 -5.77 17.06
C GLU A 926 -21.15 -6.12 16.34
N THR A 927 -21.19 -6.17 15.00
CA THR A 927 -20.03 -6.43 14.15
C THR A 927 -18.97 -5.34 14.28
N ASP A 928 -19.39 -4.08 14.28
CA ASP A 928 -18.54 -2.92 14.46
C ASP A 928 -17.85 -2.92 15.82
N LEU A 929 -18.60 -3.22 16.88
CA LEU A 929 -18.07 -3.27 18.23
C LEU A 929 -16.99 -4.35 18.35
N LEU A 930 -17.25 -5.55 17.80
CA LEU A 930 -16.31 -6.66 17.77
C LEU A 930 -15.03 -6.26 17.02
N SER A 931 -15.18 -5.74 15.81
CA SER A 931 -14.06 -5.29 14.95
C SER A 931 -13.23 -4.20 15.63
N ALA A 932 -13.89 -3.24 16.26
CA ALA A 932 -13.25 -2.20 17.04
C ALA A 932 -12.44 -2.76 18.21
N SER A 933 -12.98 -3.72 18.97
CA SER A 933 -12.26 -4.37 20.08
C SER A 933 -11.03 -5.15 19.60
N LEU A 934 -11.13 -5.86 18.49
CA LEU A 934 -10.02 -6.62 17.91
C LEU A 934 -8.89 -5.72 17.42
N LEU A 935 -9.24 -4.68 16.68
CA LEU A 935 -8.27 -3.67 16.23
C LEU A 935 -7.65 -2.95 17.41
N ARG A 936 -8.43 -2.59 18.44
CA ARG A 936 -7.90 -2.03 19.67
C ARG A 936 -6.88 -2.94 20.32
N MET A 937 -7.15 -4.24 20.42
CA MET A 937 -6.20 -5.19 21.00
C MET A 937 -4.91 -5.30 20.20
N LYS A 938 -5.03 -5.41 18.87
CA LYS A 938 -3.88 -5.42 17.95
C LYS A 938 -3.03 -4.17 18.11
N VAL A 939 -3.66 -3.01 17.91
CA VAL A 939 -2.99 -1.72 17.99
C VAL A 939 -2.43 -1.50 19.38
N SER A 940 -3.13 -1.87 20.47
CA SER A 940 -2.59 -1.73 21.84
C SER A 940 -1.38 -2.63 22.10
N ALA A 941 -1.29 -3.80 21.46
CA ALA A 941 -0.10 -4.65 21.54
C ALA A 941 1.10 -4.02 20.82
N ASP A 942 0.85 -3.33 19.72
CA ASP A 942 1.86 -2.59 18.93
C ASP A 942 2.21 -1.22 19.56
N VAL A 943 1.27 -0.59 20.27
CA VAL A 943 1.27 0.80 20.79
C VAL A 943 1.56 0.87 22.30
N ASN A 944 2.41 -0.03 22.82
CA ASN A 944 2.64 -0.22 24.25
C ASN A 944 3.45 0.91 24.95
N TRP A 945 3.38 2.15 24.45
CA TRP A 945 4.10 3.32 24.98
C TRP A 945 3.26 4.25 25.88
N PHE A 946 1.95 4.02 26.01
CA PHE A 946 1.15 4.72 27.03
C PHE A 946 1.47 4.16 28.43
N LYS A 947 2.29 4.90 29.19
CA LYS A 947 2.68 4.51 30.56
C LYS A 947 1.56 4.72 31.59
N THR A 948 0.53 5.48 31.25
CA THR A 948 -0.61 5.77 32.14
C THR A 948 -1.82 4.93 31.73
N PRO A 949 -2.59 4.38 32.68
CA PRO A 949 -3.86 3.74 32.36
C PRO A 949 -4.84 4.76 31.75
N ALA A 950 -5.71 4.27 30.87
CA ALA A 950 -6.81 5.06 30.33
C ALA A 950 -7.80 5.44 31.44
N LYS A 951 -8.36 6.65 31.36
CA LYS A 951 -9.34 7.17 32.32
C LYS A 951 -10.68 6.43 32.19
N ASP A 952 -11.06 6.13 30.97
CA ASP A 952 -12.26 5.38 30.62
C ASP A 952 -12.06 4.65 29.29
N GLU A 953 -13.12 4.01 28.79
CA GLU A 953 -13.06 3.24 27.56
C GLU A 953 -12.88 4.14 26.32
N ASP A 954 -13.47 5.33 26.29
CA ASP A 954 -13.35 6.23 25.15
C ASP A 954 -11.94 6.83 25.06
N ASP A 955 -11.34 7.21 26.20
CA ASP A 955 -9.93 7.58 26.32
C ASP A 955 -9.01 6.44 25.85
N ALA A 956 -9.38 5.19 26.10
CA ALA A 956 -8.60 4.05 25.63
C ALA A 956 -8.64 3.83 24.12
N TYR A 957 -9.72 4.23 23.44
CA TYR A 957 -9.82 4.20 21.98
C TYR A 957 -9.19 5.43 21.34
N ASP A 958 -9.34 6.62 21.94
CA ASP A 958 -8.64 7.83 21.47
C ASP A 958 -7.12 7.65 21.57
N ARG A 959 -6.61 6.92 22.58
CA ARG A 959 -5.20 6.51 22.70
C ARG A 959 -4.68 5.60 21.59
N LEU A 960 -5.53 5.07 20.71
CA LEU A 960 -5.07 4.23 19.60
C LEU A 960 -4.44 5.01 18.45
N VAL A 961 -4.53 6.35 18.48
CA VAL A 961 -3.90 7.22 17.49
C VAL A 961 -2.93 8.19 18.18
N CYS A 962 -1.97 8.76 17.45
CA CYS A 962 -1.03 9.74 18.00
C CYS A 962 -1.76 10.96 18.59
N CYS A 963 -1.19 11.59 19.65
CA CYS A 963 -1.79 12.75 20.34
C CYS A 963 -2.03 13.99 19.46
N SER A 964 -1.48 14.03 18.24
CA SER A 964 -1.81 15.06 17.25
C SER A 964 -3.19 14.88 16.61
N PHE A 965 -3.83 13.71 16.79
CA PHE A 965 -5.07 13.26 16.16
C PHE A 965 -6.19 12.84 17.13
N TRP A 966 -5.94 12.65 18.43
CA TRP A 966 -6.00 13.63 19.51
C TRP A 966 -7.10 14.68 19.30
#